data_AF-A0A378YCK7-F1
#
_entry.id   AF-A0A378YCK7-F1
#
_cell.length_a   1.000
_cell.length_b   1.000
_cell.length_c   1.000
_cell.angle_alpha   90.00
_cell.angle_beta   90.00
_cell.angle_gamma   90.00
#
_symmetry.space_group_name_H-M   'P 1'
#
loop_
_entity.id
_entity.type
_entity.pdbx_description
1 polymer ?
#
loop_
_entity_poly.entity_id
_entity_poly.type
_entity_poly.pdbx_seq_one_letter_code
_entity_poly.pdbx_strand_id
1 'polypeptide(L)'
;MQDSRTYGPSGGAPDEQALLREGRNCWRIAPASRMRMLVDGEAYFSALRDALRAARHTVFILGWDIDSRMQLTPNGPDDGFPSGLRDFLDALVRRRKGLHIYGLSWDFAMLYALEREWLPSVKLDWQTHRRLSFRLDGNHPTGASHHQKIVVIDQRLAFVGGLDLTRCRWDTSRHAPDEPGRRDPSGLAYPPFHDVHAMVDGPAAQALATLAEDRWHRATGIHVDLRLRDARDAPYAPLDPWPASVAPDLTDVEVAISRTAPAFDGRPAVQEIQALYLDAIASARHRLYFENQYFTATPIGDALSARLATPGCPDIAVVSRRAETGWLQEQSMGVLRARLYRRLREADPTGRFRLYCPEVPGIAPACVNVHSKVMVVDDALLVIGSANLNNRSMALDTECNLAVAANGDARIAAGIARARDRLLAEHLDVPVSSVSLALSRDKGLHAAIEVLHRPGMRTLEAFEPELSEADDAASPGPVVLDPTEPIDFENVMGTVIATRARPRLIGRITAQVVLLLVLAGLALAWRYTPLREWADVRRVLGIVEHIHRMPFAPLVMMAVYLGGALIMVPVTVLIVVTVIVFGPVMGAVYALMGTAVGTVAGYGVGRVAGRDAVRRLGGRRLNALSRQIGNHGLLAMVVLRLMPLAPFTLVNLVVGASRIRLRDCLLGTLIGMSPGILVAAALVDRVAALAQRPSGFTAALLAAVLVLPGIGVVVLRRRMGGAGDDDGAATRAGARHATDTMRAPVRCDARPEAVSRELTLASYNVHGGVGTDGRHAPERVAGVLGEIDADIVALQEVEASATGVGMLAQLAEGRGMHVIPGPTLTRAGMDFGNAIVTRLAPVAVRHIDLSVPGREPRGAIDATLAWHDAQGREMQLRVIATHLGLHPGERREQVRRLLECLANQPRTATVLLGDVNEWFLWGRPLRWLHRYFERAPHVATFPSRWPLLALDRIWTSPRAHLRTVRRHASPLARRASDHLPMVATLRTTAPRGSVVHARADACAWSDPATAMSDDAFVRVCRDCARR
;
A
#
# COMPACT_ATOMS: atom_id res chain seq x y z
N MET A 1 9.59 19.07 -66.26
CA MET A 1 9.61 20.55 -66.24
C MET A 1 8.89 20.96 -64.96
N GLN A 2 9.54 21.80 -64.13
CA GLN A 2 9.24 22.06 -62.69
C GLN A 2 9.49 20.85 -61.78
N ASP A 3 10.08 20.95 -60.58
CA ASP A 3 10.44 22.08 -59.72
C ASP A 3 11.57 21.64 -58.76
N SER A 4 12.61 22.44 -58.54
CA SER A 4 13.71 22.08 -57.63
C SER A 4 14.50 23.30 -57.15
N ARG A 5 14.42 23.65 -55.85
CA ARG A 5 15.47 24.37 -55.11
C ARG A 5 15.53 23.96 -53.64
N THR A 6 16.45 23.04 -53.37
CA THR A 6 17.42 22.98 -52.25
C THR A 6 17.19 23.82 -50.99
N TYR A 7 17.00 23.13 -49.86
CA TYR A 7 17.28 23.62 -48.50
C TYR A 7 18.74 23.30 -48.14
N GLY A 8 19.51 24.32 -47.71
CA GLY A 8 20.85 24.15 -47.13
C GLY A 8 20.80 23.89 -45.62
N PRO A 9 21.88 23.34 -45.01
CA PRO A 9 21.94 23.09 -43.58
C PRO A 9 22.36 24.37 -42.85
N SER A 10 21.43 25.00 -42.13
CA SER A 10 21.78 26.00 -41.11
C SER A 10 22.17 25.26 -39.83
N GLY A 11 23.44 25.38 -39.44
CA GLY A 11 23.94 24.88 -38.16
C GLY A 11 23.19 25.53 -36.99
N GLY A 12 22.51 24.71 -36.20
CA GLY A 12 22.09 25.02 -34.84
C GLY A 12 22.95 24.22 -33.88
N ALA A 13 23.44 24.86 -32.83
CA ALA A 13 24.06 24.22 -31.68
C ALA A 13 23.13 23.13 -31.09
N PRO A 14 23.67 22.12 -30.37
CA PRO A 14 22.82 21.14 -29.70
C PRO A 14 21.84 21.85 -28.77
N ASP A 15 20.56 21.64 -29.02
CA ASP A 15 19.42 22.16 -28.28
C ASP A 15 19.57 21.82 -26.78
N GLU A 16 19.90 22.81 -25.94
CA GLU A 16 19.90 22.68 -24.48
C GLU A 16 18.45 22.44 -24.02
N GLN A 17 18.07 21.17 -23.94
CA GLN A 17 16.71 20.80 -23.58
C GLN A 17 16.35 21.35 -22.19
N ALA A 18 15.33 22.22 -22.12
CA ALA A 18 14.84 22.86 -20.89
C ALA A 18 14.69 21.90 -19.70
N LEU A 19 15.03 22.37 -18.48
CA LEU A 19 15.02 21.57 -17.25
C LEU A 19 13.60 21.12 -16.86
N LEU A 20 12.62 22.00 -17.00
CA LEU A 20 11.21 21.72 -16.71
C LEU A 20 10.48 21.31 -18.00
N ARG A 21 9.79 20.17 -17.97
CA ARG A 21 9.11 19.58 -19.13
C ARG A 21 7.75 19.00 -18.76
N GLU A 22 6.71 19.56 -19.36
CA GLU A 22 5.35 19.05 -19.24
C GLU A 22 5.27 17.58 -19.69
N GLY A 23 4.48 16.77 -18.98
CA GLY A 23 4.29 15.34 -19.26
C GLY A 23 5.44 14.43 -18.82
N ARG A 24 6.56 14.98 -18.32
CA ARG A 24 7.67 14.21 -17.74
C ARG A 24 7.87 14.51 -16.26
N ASN A 25 8.32 15.73 -15.95
CA ASN A 25 8.70 16.13 -14.59
C ASN A 25 7.77 17.21 -14.01
N CYS A 26 6.82 17.69 -14.80
CA CYS A 26 5.68 18.47 -14.34
C CYS A 26 4.43 18.13 -15.15
N TRP A 27 3.27 18.34 -14.56
CA TRP A 27 1.98 18.20 -15.23
C TRP A 27 1.71 19.37 -16.17
N ARG A 28 2.02 20.57 -15.70
CA ARG A 28 1.74 21.83 -16.38
C ARG A 28 2.77 22.89 -16.03
N ILE A 29 3.14 23.71 -16.99
CA ILE A 29 3.87 24.96 -16.83
C ILE A 29 2.88 26.08 -17.16
N ALA A 30 2.72 27.02 -16.24
CA ALA A 30 1.77 28.13 -16.42
C ALA A 30 2.36 29.44 -15.90
N PRO A 31 2.05 30.57 -16.57
CA PRO A 31 2.53 31.87 -16.13
C PRO A 31 1.87 32.29 -14.80
N ALA A 32 2.65 33.00 -13.98
CA ALA A 32 2.22 33.74 -12.81
C ALA A 32 2.77 35.16 -12.91
N SER A 33 1.91 36.16 -12.69
CA SER A 33 2.34 37.56 -12.66
C SER A 33 3.15 37.86 -11.41
N ARG A 34 2.86 37.16 -10.30
CA ARG A 34 3.56 37.30 -9.02
C ARG A 34 3.75 35.94 -8.35
N MET A 35 4.92 35.75 -7.78
CA MET A 35 5.25 34.63 -6.90
C MET A 35 5.96 35.13 -5.64
N ARG A 36 5.60 34.55 -4.49
CA ARG A 36 6.22 34.82 -3.19
C ARG A 36 6.47 33.52 -2.43
N MET A 37 7.67 33.39 -1.86
CA MET A 37 7.95 32.39 -0.83
C MET A 37 7.58 32.95 0.55
N LEU A 38 6.69 32.26 1.23
CA LEU A 38 6.25 32.55 2.60
C LEU A 38 6.96 31.56 3.52
N VAL A 39 7.69 32.12 4.48
CA VAL A 39 8.54 31.38 5.41
C VAL A 39 7.85 31.38 6.76
N ASP A 40 7.65 30.19 7.32
CA ASP A 40 6.90 29.90 8.54
C ASP A 40 5.40 30.22 8.53
N GLY A 41 4.75 29.76 9.60
CA GLY A 41 3.32 29.90 9.79
C GLY A 41 2.85 31.35 9.89
N GLU A 42 3.61 32.24 10.52
CA GLU A 42 3.18 33.64 10.69
C GLU A 42 3.02 34.35 9.34
N ALA A 43 4.00 34.22 8.44
CA ALA A 43 3.92 34.82 7.10
C ALA A 43 2.81 34.17 6.26
N TYR A 44 2.71 32.84 6.28
CA TYR A 44 1.70 32.13 5.50
C TYR A 44 0.27 32.39 5.99
N PHE A 45 -0.01 32.17 7.27
CA PHE A 45 -1.36 32.24 7.80
C PHE A 45 -1.90 33.67 7.83
N SER A 46 -1.05 34.68 8.02
CA SER A 46 -1.44 36.09 7.92
C SER A 46 -1.81 36.46 6.48
N ALA A 47 -0.95 36.11 5.50
CA ALA A 47 -1.22 36.33 4.08
C ALA A 47 -2.50 35.60 3.63
N LEU A 48 -2.68 34.35 4.10
CA LEU A 48 -3.88 33.57 3.81
C LEU A 48 -5.14 34.21 4.41
N ARG A 49 -5.09 34.71 5.65
CA ARG A 49 -6.22 35.39 6.29
C ARG A 49 -6.67 36.61 5.49
N ASP A 50 -5.72 37.44 5.05
CA ASP A 50 -6.02 38.62 4.23
C ASP A 50 -6.58 38.25 2.85
N ALA A 51 -6.01 37.23 2.21
CA ALA A 51 -6.54 36.75 0.92
C ALA A 51 -7.95 36.16 1.04
N LEU A 52 -8.25 35.40 2.11
CA LEU A 52 -9.59 34.88 2.39
C LEU A 52 -10.59 36.01 2.68
N ARG A 53 -10.13 37.15 3.23
CA ARG A 53 -10.94 38.36 3.35
C ARG A 53 -11.20 39.06 2.01
N ALA A 54 -10.45 38.75 0.96
CA ALA A 54 -10.75 39.25 -0.39
C ALA A 54 -11.70 38.31 -1.17
N ALA A 55 -11.74 37.01 -0.84
CA ALA A 55 -12.47 35.96 -1.57
C ALA A 55 -13.95 36.27 -1.85
N ARG A 56 -14.43 36.04 -3.08
CA ARG A 56 -15.80 36.41 -3.52
C ARG A 56 -16.64 35.23 -3.99
N HIS A 57 -16.04 34.22 -4.61
CA HIS A 57 -16.76 33.17 -5.34
C HIS A 57 -16.44 31.78 -4.82
N THR A 58 -15.17 31.38 -4.86
CA THR A 58 -14.79 29.99 -4.63
C THR A 58 -13.49 29.90 -3.85
N VAL A 59 -13.48 29.13 -2.78
CA VAL A 59 -12.26 28.77 -2.05
C VAL A 59 -12.16 27.25 -1.97
N PHE A 60 -11.03 26.70 -2.41
CA PHE A 60 -10.66 25.32 -2.14
C PHE A 60 -9.59 25.29 -1.05
N ILE A 61 -9.73 24.39 -0.09
CA ILE A 61 -8.74 24.10 0.95
C ILE A 61 -8.51 22.59 0.95
N LEU A 62 -7.35 22.16 0.45
CA LEU A 62 -6.89 20.78 0.51
C LEU A 62 -5.83 20.67 1.59
N GLY A 63 -5.92 19.65 2.44
CA GLY A 63 -4.93 19.40 3.49
C GLY A 63 -4.86 17.94 3.89
N TRP A 64 -3.71 17.53 4.41
CA TRP A 64 -3.59 16.25 5.11
C TRP A 64 -4.43 16.26 6.38
N ASP A 65 -4.42 17.38 7.11
CA ASP A 65 -5.32 17.62 8.25
C ASP A 65 -5.81 19.06 8.27
N ILE A 66 -7.00 19.26 8.83
CA ILE A 66 -7.63 20.56 9.01
C ILE A 66 -8.28 20.56 10.40
N ASP A 67 -7.86 21.46 11.28
CA ASP A 67 -8.37 21.63 12.66
C ASP A 67 -9.26 22.88 12.73
N SER A 68 -10.45 22.71 13.29
CA SER A 68 -11.49 23.76 13.26
C SER A 68 -11.20 24.94 14.17
N ARG A 69 -10.42 24.69 15.22
CA ARG A 69 -10.12 25.62 16.31
C ARG A 69 -8.79 26.34 16.08
N MET A 70 -8.04 25.95 15.06
CA MET A 70 -6.81 26.62 14.68
C MET A 70 -7.05 28.12 14.49
N GLN A 71 -6.12 28.93 14.98
CA GLN A 71 -6.10 30.38 14.75
C GLN A 71 -5.00 30.70 13.73
N LEU A 72 -5.39 31.34 12.62
CA LEU A 72 -4.43 31.79 11.60
C LEU A 72 -3.50 32.88 12.16
N THR A 73 -4.04 33.74 13.02
CA THR A 73 -3.35 34.88 13.63
C THR A 73 -3.58 34.85 15.14
N PRO A 74 -2.85 34.02 15.90
CA PRO A 74 -3.04 33.83 17.34
C PRO A 74 -2.73 35.08 18.17
N ASN A 75 -1.89 35.99 17.67
CA ASN A 75 -1.60 37.28 18.30
C ASN A 75 -2.74 38.31 18.12
N GLY A 76 -3.90 37.88 17.61
CA GLY A 76 -5.12 38.67 17.51
C GLY A 76 -5.21 39.51 16.23
N PRO A 77 -6.17 39.25 15.34
CA PRO A 77 -6.46 40.14 14.22
C PRO A 77 -7.45 41.25 14.65
N ASP A 78 -7.09 42.52 14.50
CA ASP A 78 -8.01 43.65 14.67
C ASP A 78 -8.82 43.90 13.38
N ASP A 79 -9.53 42.87 12.91
CA ASP A 79 -10.21 42.88 11.60
C ASP A 79 -11.72 42.63 11.66
N GLY A 80 -12.28 42.52 12.88
CA GLY A 80 -13.71 42.32 13.10
C GLY A 80 -14.24 40.95 12.66
N PHE A 81 -13.37 39.93 12.54
CA PHE A 81 -13.73 38.54 12.29
C PHE A 81 -13.28 37.61 13.44
N PRO A 82 -13.95 36.45 13.63
CA PRO A 82 -13.53 35.46 14.61
C PRO A 82 -12.07 34.98 14.42
N SER A 83 -11.43 34.55 15.50
CA SER A 83 -10.05 34.04 15.50
C SER A 83 -9.95 32.59 15.02
N GLY A 84 -10.90 31.74 15.42
CA GLY A 84 -10.93 30.32 15.03
C GLY A 84 -11.29 30.12 13.55
N LEU A 85 -10.59 29.19 12.88
CA LEU A 85 -10.69 28.94 11.44
C LEU A 85 -12.13 28.68 10.99
N ARG A 86 -12.84 27.76 11.65
CA ARG A 86 -14.23 27.42 11.26
C ARG A 86 -15.14 28.64 11.32
N ASP A 87 -15.12 29.36 12.43
CA ASP A 87 -16.02 30.50 12.67
C ASP A 87 -15.66 31.69 11.76
N PHE A 88 -14.37 31.85 11.43
CA PHE A 88 -13.91 32.79 10.42
C PHE A 88 -14.49 32.46 9.03
N LEU A 89 -14.35 31.22 8.56
CA LEU A 89 -14.88 30.80 7.26
C LEU A 89 -16.41 30.91 7.20
N ASP A 90 -17.12 30.56 8.29
CA ASP A 90 -18.57 30.73 8.43
C ASP A 90 -18.98 32.21 8.33
N ALA A 91 -18.26 33.10 9.02
CA ALA A 91 -18.50 34.54 8.95
C ALA A 91 -18.28 35.09 7.52
N LEU A 92 -17.28 34.60 6.79
CA LEU A 92 -17.03 35.00 5.40
C LEU A 92 -18.19 34.62 4.49
N VAL A 93 -18.66 33.36 4.54
CA VAL A 93 -19.77 32.90 3.66
C VAL A 93 -21.08 33.60 4.02
N ARG A 94 -21.32 33.91 5.30
CA ARG A 94 -22.51 34.69 5.73
C ARG A 94 -22.48 36.12 5.19
N ARG A 95 -21.34 36.80 5.27
CA ARG A 95 -21.19 38.18 4.79
C ARG A 95 -21.20 38.27 3.25
N ARG A 96 -20.77 37.23 2.53
CA ARG A 96 -20.64 37.24 1.06
C ARG A 96 -21.55 36.22 0.41
N LYS A 97 -22.70 36.66 -0.13
CA LYS A 97 -23.73 35.79 -0.74
C LYS A 97 -23.24 34.94 -1.93
N GLY A 98 -22.19 35.35 -2.63
CA GLY A 98 -21.59 34.63 -3.75
C GLY A 98 -20.52 33.60 -3.39
N LEU A 99 -20.03 33.61 -2.15
CA LEU A 99 -18.88 32.80 -1.74
C LEU A 99 -19.28 31.36 -1.38
N HIS A 100 -18.53 30.41 -1.92
CA HIS A 100 -18.56 28.99 -1.61
C HIS A 100 -17.16 28.52 -1.19
N ILE A 101 -17.09 27.71 -0.15
CA ILE A 101 -15.84 27.21 0.41
C ILE A 101 -15.90 25.69 0.49
N TYR A 102 -14.86 25.03 -0.01
CA TYR A 102 -14.74 23.58 -0.14
C TYR A 102 -13.45 23.12 0.57
N GLY A 103 -13.60 22.51 1.74
CA GLY A 103 -12.50 21.96 2.54
C GLY A 103 -12.41 20.44 2.44
N LEU A 104 -11.27 19.92 2.01
CA LEU A 104 -11.00 18.49 1.86
C LEU A 104 -9.82 18.09 2.75
N SER A 105 -10.06 17.19 3.70
CA SER A 105 -9.04 16.66 4.62
C SER A 105 -8.91 15.15 4.46
N TRP A 106 -7.75 14.55 4.72
CA TRP A 106 -7.58 13.10 4.60
C TRP A 106 -8.43 12.28 5.60
N ASP A 107 -9.14 11.26 5.12
CA ASP A 107 -10.13 10.45 5.88
C ASP A 107 -9.52 9.22 6.61
N PHE A 108 -8.22 9.20 6.93
CA PHE A 108 -7.64 8.02 7.62
C PHE A 108 -6.51 8.31 8.59
N ALA A 109 -6.52 7.56 9.70
CA ALA A 109 -5.40 6.87 10.35
C ALA A 109 -5.72 6.72 11.84
N MET A 110 -6.20 5.53 12.22
CA MET A 110 -6.29 5.10 13.63
C MET A 110 -4.90 5.15 14.32
N LEU A 111 -3.82 5.20 13.54
CA LEU A 111 -2.43 5.34 13.99
C LEU A 111 -2.08 6.74 14.51
N TYR A 112 -2.71 7.80 13.99
CA TYR A 112 -2.50 9.20 14.42
C TYR A 112 -3.65 9.74 15.27
N ALA A 113 -4.47 8.85 15.84
CA ALA A 113 -5.66 9.22 16.62
C ALA A 113 -5.34 10.07 17.86
N LEU A 114 -4.10 10.01 18.37
CA LEU A 114 -3.63 10.76 19.54
C LEU A 114 -3.13 12.18 19.20
N GLU A 115 -2.83 12.49 17.93
CA GLU A 115 -2.34 13.80 17.49
C GLU A 115 -3.44 14.67 16.85
N ARG A 116 -4.64 14.11 16.66
CA ARG A 116 -5.78 14.72 15.98
C ARG A 116 -6.86 15.18 16.97
N GLU A 117 -7.83 15.96 16.48
CA GLU A 117 -9.08 16.20 17.21
C GLU A 117 -9.78 14.87 17.48
N TRP A 118 -9.88 14.52 18.75
CA TRP A 118 -10.46 13.29 19.22
C TRP A 118 -11.98 13.41 19.15
N LEU A 119 -12.56 13.11 17.97
CA LEU A 119 -13.95 12.68 17.70
C LEU A 119 -14.34 12.95 16.22
N PRO A 120 -14.62 11.92 15.39
CA PRO A 120 -15.19 12.12 14.05
C PRO A 120 -16.52 12.90 14.07
N SER A 121 -17.27 12.83 15.17
CA SER A 121 -18.53 13.56 15.35
C SER A 121 -18.37 15.08 15.38
N VAL A 122 -17.18 15.63 15.66
CA VAL A 122 -16.93 17.08 15.62
C VAL A 122 -16.61 17.56 14.19
N LYS A 123 -15.99 16.72 13.35
CA LYS A 123 -15.79 17.01 11.91
C LYS A 123 -17.07 16.90 11.08
N LEU A 124 -18.10 16.19 11.57
CA LEU A 124 -19.45 16.18 10.97
C LEU A 124 -20.17 17.55 11.08
N ASP A 125 -19.72 18.44 11.97
CA ASP A 125 -20.36 19.73 12.29
C ASP A 125 -19.77 20.95 11.54
N TRP A 126 -18.86 20.74 10.57
CA TRP A 126 -18.30 21.83 9.75
C TRP A 126 -19.28 22.40 8.71
N GLN A 127 -20.42 21.74 8.49
CA GLN A 127 -21.46 22.23 7.57
C GLN A 127 -22.40 23.24 8.24
N THR A 128 -21.84 24.24 8.91
CA THR A 128 -22.59 25.31 9.58
C THR A 128 -23.42 26.15 8.60
N HIS A 129 -23.01 26.18 7.32
CA HIS A 129 -23.69 26.87 6.25
C HIS A 129 -23.72 26.03 4.97
N ARG A 130 -24.82 26.07 4.20
CA ARG A 130 -24.97 25.38 2.89
C ARG A 130 -23.89 25.69 1.82
N ARG A 131 -23.03 26.68 2.06
CA ARG A 131 -21.98 27.17 1.16
C ARG A 131 -20.57 26.93 1.72
N LEU A 132 -20.47 26.34 2.92
CA LEU A 132 -19.24 25.85 3.51
C LEU A 132 -19.33 24.33 3.55
N SER A 133 -18.56 23.66 2.70
CA SER A 133 -18.57 22.21 2.56
C SER A 133 -17.26 21.64 3.03
N PHE A 134 -17.28 20.85 4.10
CA PHE A 134 -16.13 20.07 4.54
C PHE A 134 -16.35 18.58 4.25
N ARG A 135 -15.32 17.92 3.71
CA ARG A 135 -15.34 16.51 3.33
C ARG A 135 -14.03 15.84 3.70
N LEU A 136 -14.11 14.54 3.95
CA LEU A 136 -12.94 13.72 4.18
C LEU A 136 -12.62 12.90 2.91
N ASP A 137 -11.37 12.88 2.47
CA ASP A 137 -10.89 12.16 1.29
C ASP A 137 -10.35 10.78 1.64
N GLY A 138 -11.04 9.76 1.14
CA GLY A 138 -10.60 8.36 1.17
C GLY A 138 -10.38 7.71 -0.18
N ASN A 139 -10.32 8.50 -1.25
CA ASN A 139 -10.23 8.00 -2.61
C ASN A 139 -8.77 7.78 -3.05
N HIS A 140 -8.06 6.94 -2.31
CA HIS A 140 -6.66 6.56 -2.56
C HIS A 140 -6.42 5.09 -2.16
N PRO A 141 -5.35 4.45 -2.66
CA PRO A 141 -5.00 3.08 -2.27
C PRO A 141 -4.74 2.93 -0.77
N THR A 142 -4.85 1.69 -0.31
CA THR A 142 -4.51 1.32 1.06
C THR A 142 -3.06 1.67 1.39
N GLY A 143 -2.83 2.28 2.56
CA GLY A 143 -1.50 2.68 3.01
C GLY A 143 -1.00 4.00 2.42
N ALA A 144 -1.66 4.56 1.40
CA ALA A 144 -1.40 5.92 0.91
C ALA A 144 -2.15 6.98 1.75
N SER A 145 -1.73 8.24 1.62
CA SER A 145 -2.37 9.41 2.22
C SER A 145 -2.65 10.51 1.18
N HIS A 146 -3.64 11.36 1.50
CA HIS A 146 -3.78 12.66 0.82
C HIS A 146 -2.87 13.67 1.54
N HIS A 147 -1.79 14.11 0.89
CA HIS A 147 -0.76 14.92 1.53
C HIS A 147 -0.51 16.29 0.87
N GLN A 148 -1.36 16.68 -0.08
CA GLN A 148 -1.33 18.02 -0.68
C GLN A 148 -1.84 19.06 0.31
N LYS A 149 -1.14 20.20 0.44
CA LYS A 149 -1.63 21.39 1.16
C LYS A 149 -1.78 22.54 0.17
N ILE A 150 -3.01 22.72 -0.31
CA ILE A 150 -3.32 23.67 -1.38
C ILE A 150 -4.50 24.53 -0.96
N VAL A 151 -4.35 25.84 -1.03
CA VAL A 151 -5.49 26.77 -0.93
C VAL A 151 -5.61 27.54 -2.23
N VAL A 152 -6.79 27.58 -2.82
CA VAL A 152 -7.05 28.35 -4.04
C VAL A 152 -8.22 29.28 -3.82
N ILE A 153 -8.06 30.56 -4.14
CA ILE A 153 -9.04 31.63 -3.91
C ILE A 153 -9.40 32.25 -5.26
N ASP A 154 -10.69 32.13 -5.61
CA ASP A 154 -11.32 32.66 -6.82
C ASP A 154 -10.61 32.30 -8.13
N GLN A 155 -9.80 31.23 -8.12
CA GLN A 155 -8.93 30.84 -9.25
C GLN A 155 -7.90 31.91 -9.63
N ARG A 156 -7.70 32.91 -8.78
CA ARG A 156 -6.83 34.07 -9.01
C ARG A 156 -5.57 34.05 -8.15
N LEU A 157 -5.65 33.44 -6.96
CA LEU A 157 -4.52 33.28 -6.05
C LEU A 157 -4.49 31.85 -5.52
N ALA A 158 -3.31 31.27 -5.41
CA ALA A 158 -3.13 29.95 -4.83
C ALA A 158 -1.90 29.88 -3.92
N PHE A 159 -1.99 28.99 -2.94
CA PHE A 159 -0.96 28.68 -1.95
C PHE A 159 -0.64 27.19 -2.04
N VAL A 160 0.64 26.81 -2.20
CA VAL A 160 1.12 25.41 -2.20
C VAL A 160 2.37 25.26 -1.34
N GLY A 161 2.44 24.27 -0.44
CA GLY A 161 3.58 24.13 0.46
C GLY A 161 3.43 23.00 1.48
N GLY A 162 4.18 23.11 2.59
CA GLY A 162 4.20 22.11 3.65
C GLY A 162 3.17 22.31 4.77
N LEU A 163 2.57 23.50 4.90
CA LEU A 163 1.72 23.86 6.04
C LEU A 163 0.26 23.45 5.85
N ASP A 164 -0.21 22.57 6.73
CA ASP A 164 -1.64 22.26 6.93
C ASP A 164 -2.33 23.36 7.76
N LEU A 165 -3.64 23.53 7.57
CA LEU A 165 -4.48 24.37 8.43
C LEU A 165 -4.87 23.62 9.71
N THR A 166 -3.88 23.25 10.53
CA THR A 166 -4.07 22.47 11.77
C THR A 166 -3.20 22.98 12.92
N ARG A 167 -3.33 22.36 14.10
CA ARG A 167 -2.63 22.72 15.34
C ARG A 167 -1.10 22.65 15.21
N CYS A 168 -0.37 23.41 16.02
CA CYS A 168 1.09 23.30 16.15
C CYS A 168 1.90 23.59 14.87
N ARG A 169 1.39 24.47 13.99
CA ARG A 169 2.04 24.87 12.73
C ARG A 169 2.45 26.36 12.69
N TRP A 170 1.92 27.17 13.60
CA TRP A 170 2.22 28.60 13.64
C TRP A 170 3.57 28.84 14.32
N ASP A 171 4.44 29.63 13.71
CA ASP A 171 5.68 30.14 14.31
C ASP A 171 6.15 31.37 13.53
N THR A 172 7.11 32.10 14.08
CA THR A 172 7.79 33.21 13.40
C THR A 172 9.21 32.81 12.99
N SER A 173 9.78 33.47 11.98
CA SER A 173 11.18 33.26 11.55
C SER A 173 12.23 33.69 12.56
N ARG A 174 11.83 34.14 13.76
CA ARG A 174 12.73 34.31 14.91
C ARG A 174 12.91 33.02 15.71
N HIS A 175 11.99 32.06 15.60
CA HIS A 175 11.96 30.81 16.35
C HIS A 175 12.28 30.97 17.84
N ALA A 176 11.81 32.06 18.45
CA ALA A 176 12.07 32.36 19.86
C ALA A 176 11.58 31.19 20.73
N PRO A 177 12.37 30.68 21.69
CA PRO A 177 11.99 29.54 22.55
C PRO A 177 10.63 29.68 23.25
N ASP A 178 10.24 30.90 23.58
CA ASP A 178 9.08 31.28 24.38
C ASP A 178 8.04 32.12 23.62
N GLU A 179 8.02 32.03 22.28
CA GLU A 179 7.11 32.79 21.42
C GLU A 179 5.63 32.69 21.88
N PRO A 180 5.00 33.79 22.34
CA PRO A 180 3.67 33.74 22.96
C PRO A 180 2.56 33.20 22.06
N GLY A 181 2.65 33.47 20.75
CA GLY A 181 1.69 33.01 19.75
C GLY A 181 1.78 31.50 19.46
N ARG A 182 2.85 30.83 19.89
CA ARG A 182 3.10 29.41 19.61
C ARG A 182 2.38 28.49 20.60
N ARG A 183 1.05 28.49 20.52
CA ARG A 183 0.15 27.69 21.38
C ARG A 183 -0.86 26.92 20.57
N ASP A 184 -1.15 25.69 21.00
CA ASP A 184 -2.18 24.88 20.39
C ASP A 184 -3.60 25.40 20.79
N PRO A 185 -4.68 24.90 20.18
CA PRO A 185 -6.04 25.32 20.55
C PRO A 185 -6.44 25.04 22.02
N SER A 186 -5.68 24.27 22.77
CA SER A 186 -5.88 24.05 24.22
C SER A 186 -5.07 25.03 25.09
N GLY A 187 -4.26 25.90 24.47
CA GLY A 187 -3.40 26.87 25.14
C GLY A 187 -1.99 26.35 25.48
N LEU A 188 -1.67 25.10 25.11
CA LEU A 188 -0.38 24.48 25.40
C LEU A 188 0.69 24.98 24.43
N ALA A 189 1.83 25.44 24.96
CA ALA A 189 2.96 25.85 24.13
C ALA A 189 3.65 24.63 23.48
N TYR A 190 4.21 24.81 22.27
CA TYR A 190 4.95 23.77 21.55
C TYR A 190 6.32 24.28 21.06
N PRO A 191 7.28 23.40 20.71
CA PRO A 191 8.61 23.80 20.23
C PRO A 191 8.56 24.56 18.90
N PRO A 192 9.63 25.29 18.52
CA PRO A 192 9.70 25.99 17.25
C PRO A 192 9.45 25.09 16.04
N PHE A 193 8.80 25.64 15.02
CA PHE A 193 8.33 24.93 13.84
C PHE A 193 8.68 25.73 12.59
N HIS A 194 9.39 25.12 11.66
CA HIS A 194 9.83 25.77 10.42
C HIS A 194 9.20 25.09 9.21
N ASP A 195 8.66 25.87 8.29
CA ASP A 195 8.06 25.38 7.04
C ASP A 195 7.99 26.47 5.97
N VAL A 196 7.71 26.10 4.73
CA VAL A 196 7.68 27.01 3.59
C VAL A 196 6.45 26.76 2.71
N HIS A 197 5.83 27.86 2.27
CA HIS A 197 4.72 27.88 1.34
C HIS A 197 5.01 28.82 0.17
N ALA A 198 4.58 28.45 -1.03
CA ALA A 198 4.61 29.31 -2.20
C ALA A 198 3.23 29.92 -2.46
N MET A 199 3.19 31.21 -2.75
CA MET A 199 1.99 31.96 -3.15
C MET A 199 2.15 32.44 -4.59
N VAL A 200 1.19 32.11 -5.45
CA VAL A 200 1.20 32.42 -6.89
C VAL A 200 -0.16 32.91 -7.36
N ASP A 201 -0.19 33.77 -8.37
CA ASP A 201 -1.41 34.25 -9.00
C ASP A 201 -1.52 33.86 -10.49
N GLY A 202 -2.54 34.40 -11.16
CA GLY A 202 -2.68 34.28 -12.61
C GLY A 202 -3.03 32.87 -13.10
N PRO A 203 -2.65 32.50 -14.33
CA PRO A 203 -2.94 31.18 -14.90
C PRO A 203 -2.42 29.99 -14.09
N ALA A 204 -1.31 30.14 -13.34
CA ALA A 204 -0.86 29.12 -12.41
C ALA A 204 -1.89 28.83 -11.30
N ALA A 205 -2.54 29.86 -10.74
CA ALA A 205 -3.61 29.69 -9.77
C ALA A 205 -4.86 29.02 -10.37
N GLN A 206 -5.16 29.25 -11.65
CA GLN A 206 -6.26 28.57 -12.37
C GLN A 206 -5.97 27.09 -12.60
N ALA A 207 -4.72 26.74 -12.93
CA ALA A 207 -4.29 25.35 -13.05
C ALA A 207 -4.41 24.62 -11.70
N LEU A 208 -4.04 25.27 -10.60
CA LEU A 208 -4.22 24.75 -9.25
C LEU A 208 -5.69 24.62 -8.85
N ALA A 209 -6.55 25.54 -9.30
CA ALA A 209 -8.00 25.40 -9.12
C ALA A 209 -8.55 24.16 -9.82
N THR A 210 -8.08 23.88 -11.04
CA THR A 210 -8.45 22.67 -11.80
C THR A 210 -8.00 21.41 -11.06
N LEU A 211 -6.76 21.40 -10.54
CA LEU A 211 -6.25 20.29 -9.73
C LEU A 211 -7.08 20.08 -8.46
N ALA A 212 -7.45 21.18 -7.78
CA ALA A 212 -8.24 21.14 -6.56
C ALA A 212 -9.67 20.66 -6.78
N GLU A 213 -10.33 21.13 -7.84
CA GLU A 213 -11.67 20.68 -8.24
C GLU A 213 -11.66 19.21 -8.64
N ASP A 214 -10.71 18.77 -9.45
CA ASP A 214 -10.58 17.38 -9.87
C ASP A 214 -10.36 16.46 -8.65
N ARG A 215 -9.59 16.91 -7.66
CA ARG A 215 -9.43 16.18 -6.40
C ARG A 215 -10.72 16.17 -5.56
N TRP A 216 -11.40 17.30 -5.44
CA TRP A 216 -12.69 17.40 -4.76
C TRP A 216 -13.74 16.49 -5.39
N HIS A 217 -13.87 16.53 -6.72
CA HIS A 217 -14.76 15.69 -7.50
C HIS A 217 -14.42 14.21 -7.27
N ARG A 218 -13.15 13.81 -7.32
CA ARG A 218 -12.75 12.43 -7.02
C ARG A 218 -13.12 11.97 -5.62
N ALA A 219 -13.00 12.83 -4.62
CA ALA A 219 -13.30 12.45 -3.25
C ALA A 219 -14.81 12.41 -2.96
N THR A 220 -15.60 13.23 -3.67
CA THR A 220 -17.00 13.50 -3.31
C THR A 220 -18.02 13.11 -4.37
N GLY A 221 -17.60 12.92 -5.62
CA GLY A 221 -18.46 12.78 -6.79
C GLY A 221 -19.15 14.08 -7.23
N ILE A 222 -18.79 15.23 -6.64
CA ILE A 222 -19.44 16.52 -6.90
C ILE A 222 -18.51 17.40 -7.74
N HIS A 223 -18.98 17.82 -8.91
CA HIS A 223 -18.31 18.83 -9.71
C HIS A 223 -18.57 20.24 -9.18
N VAL A 224 -17.56 21.09 -9.24
CA VAL A 224 -17.69 22.52 -8.95
C VAL A 224 -17.49 23.29 -10.25
N ASP A 225 -18.46 24.13 -10.61
CA ASP A 225 -18.32 24.95 -11.80
C ASP A 225 -17.27 26.04 -11.57
N LEU A 226 -16.17 25.92 -12.31
CA LEU A 226 -15.07 26.88 -12.32
C LEU A 226 -15.29 28.02 -13.34
N ARG A 227 -16.39 28.03 -14.10
CA ARG A 227 -16.66 29.13 -15.03
C ARG A 227 -17.00 30.41 -14.26
N LEU A 228 -16.41 31.51 -14.71
CA LEU A 228 -16.69 32.85 -14.19
C LEU A 228 -18.09 33.28 -14.65
N ARG A 229 -18.89 33.85 -13.75
CA ARG A 229 -20.31 34.13 -14.00
C ARG A 229 -20.57 35.51 -14.62
N ASP A 230 -19.66 36.47 -14.43
CA ASP A 230 -19.76 37.83 -14.96
C ASP A 230 -18.40 38.32 -15.50
N ALA A 231 -18.40 39.29 -16.43
CA ALA A 231 -17.20 40.00 -16.88
C ALA A 231 -16.52 40.77 -15.74
N ARG A 232 -17.28 41.13 -14.69
CA ARG A 232 -16.74 41.65 -13.42
C ARG A 232 -16.16 40.57 -12.50
N ASP A 233 -16.28 39.30 -12.86
CA ASP A 233 -15.63 38.16 -12.19
C ASP A 233 -14.42 37.68 -13.01
N ALA A 234 -14.17 38.27 -14.19
CA ALA A 234 -13.01 37.99 -15.02
C ALA A 234 -11.69 38.21 -14.25
N PRO A 235 -10.56 37.59 -14.65
CA PRO A 235 -9.26 37.75 -13.98
C PRO A 235 -8.77 39.20 -13.88
N TYR A 236 -9.38 40.12 -14.62
CA TYR A 236 -9.10 41.56 -14.68
C TYR A 236 -10.09 42.42 -13.88
N ALA A 237 -10.95 41.80 -13.07
CA ALA A 237 -11.87 42.50 -12.18
C ALA A 237 -11.14 43.22 -11.02
N PRO A 238 -11.63 44.38 -10.55
CA PRO A 238 -10.86 45.36 -9.76
C PRO A 238 -10.46 44.94 -8.33
N LEU A 239 -10.81 43.74 -7.87
CA LEU A 239 -10.41 43.24 -6.55
C LEU A 239 -9.36 42.14 -6.71
N ASP A 240 -8.10 42.52 -6.62
CA ASP A 240 -6.96 41.62 -6.54
C ASP A 240 -6.91 40.92 -5.17
N PRO A 241 -7.01 39.58 -5.09
CA PRO A 241 -6.97 38.86 -3.81
C PRO A 241 -5.56 38.75 -3.22
N TRP A 242 -4.52 39.19 -3.93
CA TRP A 242 -3.16 39.25 -3.41
C TRP A 242 -3.07 40.24 -2.23
N PRO A 243 -2.58 39.82 -1.05
CA PRO A 243 -2.47 40.70 0.11
C PRO A 243 -1.55 41.90 -0.15
N ALA A 244 -2.04 43.12 0.09
CA ALA A 244 -1.29 44.36 -0.17
C ALA A 244 0.01 44.49 0.67
N SER A 245 0.06 43.83 1.82
CA SER A 245 1.22 43.77 2.72
C SER A 245 2.34 42.84 2.22
N VAL A 246 2.08 42.02 1.21
CA VAL A 246 3.02 40.99 0.75
C VAL A 246 3.63 41.39 -0.59
N ALA A 247 4.91 41.77 -0.60
CA ALA A 247 5.64 42.03 -1.83
C ALA A 247 6.00 40.70 -2.54
N PRO A 248 5.91 40.63 -3.89
CA PRO A 248 6.36 39.45 -4.64
C PRO A 248 7.90 39.32 -4.62
N ASP A 249 8.39 38.08 -4.63
CA ASP A 249 9.82 37.78 -4.80
C ASP A 249 10.22 37.77 -6.28
N LEU A 250 9.29 37.32 -7.12
CA LEU A 250 9.42 37.16 -8.56
C LEU A 250 8.13 37.66 -9.22
N THR A 251 8.26 38.30 -10.38
CA THR A 251 7.14 38.71 -11.22
C THR A 251 7.24 38.05 -12.58
N ASP A 252 6.14 37.88 -13.31
CA ASP A 252 6.16 37.42 -14.70
C ASP A 252 7.06 36.18 -14.91
N VAL A 253 6.71 35.09 -14.22
CA VAL A 253 7.46 33.83 -14.21
C VAL A 253 6.60 32.65 -14.66
N GLU A 254 7.23 31.67 -15.28
CA GLU A 254 6.61 30.37 -15.57
C GLU A 254 6.75 29.46 -14.34
N VAL A 255 5.61 28.95 -13.86
CA VAL A 255 5.52 28.05 -12.71
C VAL A 255 5.16 26.66 -13.19
N ALA A 256 6.06 25.70 -12.98
CA ALA A 256 5.80 24.28 -13.19
C ALA A 256 5.09 23.67 -11.98
N ILE A 257 4.04 22.91 -12.22
CA ILE A 257 3.26 22.19 -11.21
C ILE A 257 3.55 20.69 -11.37
N SER A 258 4.15 20.07 -10.37
CA SER A 258 4.52 18.66 -10.36
C SER A 258 3.75 17.89 -9.30
N ARG A 259 3.33 16.66 -9.60
CA ARG A 259 2.49 15.84 -8.72
C ARG A 259 3.10 14.48 -8.44
N THR A 260 2.72 13.92 -7.31
CA THR A 260 2.78 12.47 -7.07
C THR A 260 1.34 11.98 -6.88
N ALA A 261 1.00 10.85 -7.50
CA ALA A 261 -0.23 10.14 -7.20
C ALA A 261 -0.05 8.65 -7.53
N PRO A 262 -0.49 7.72 -6.67
CA PRO A 262 -0.36 6.31 -6.96
C PRO A 262 -1.38 5.87 -8.02
N ALA A 263 -1.09 4.76 -8.71
CA ALA A 263 -2.08 4.13 -9.58
C ALA A 263 -3.31 3.71 -8.76
N PHE A 264 -4.50 4.16 -9.16
CA PHE A 264 -5.73 3.90 -8.42
C PHE A 264 -6.98 4.07 -9.28
N ASP A 265 -7.94 3.17 -9.14
CA ASP A 265 -9.23 3.23 -9.82
C ASP A 265 -9.10 3.40 -11.35
N GLY A 266 -8.29 2.52 -11.97
CA GLY A 266 -8.02 2.54 -13.42
C GLY A 266 -7.07 3.64 -13.90
N ARG A 267 -6.63 4.56 -13.03
CA ARG A 267 -5.70 5.64 -13.38
C ARG A 267 -4.24 5.20 -13.20
N PRO A 268 -3.34 5.60 -14.11
CA PRO A 268 -1.91 5.31 -13.98
C PRO A 268 -1.29 6.08 -12.82
N ALA A 269 -0.14 5.60 -12.35
CA ALA A 269 0.66 6.33 -11.38
C ALA A 269 1.24 7.61 -12.01
N VAL A 270 1.40 8.63 -11.18
CA VAL A 270 2.02 9.93 -11.51
C VAL A 270 3.23 10.09 -10.60
N GLN A 271 4.41 10.25 -11.19
CA GLN A 271 5.70 10.36 -10.49
C GLN A 271 6.51 11.58 -11.00
N GLU A 272 5.82 12.66 -11.34
CA GLU A 272 6.42 13.87 -11.91
C GLU A 272 7.41 14.51 -10.92
N ILE A 273 7.09 14.50 -9.62
CA ILE A 273 7.99 15.03 -8.57
C ILE A 273 9.28 14.22 -8.49
N GLN A 274 9.22 12.88 -8.50
CA GLN A 274 10.44 12.07 -8.51
C GLN A 274 11.30 12.39 -9.73
N ALA A 275 10.69 12.48 -10.92
CA ALA A 275 11.41 12.86 -12.13
C ALA A 275 12.03 14.28 -12.03
N LEU A 276 11.32 15.25 -11.46
CA LEU A 276 11.83 16.61 -11.22
C LEU A 276 13.09 16.60 -10.35
N TYR A 277 13.07 15.89 -9.22
CA TYR A 277 14.23 15.82 -8.34
C TYR A 277 15.42 15.14 -9.00
N LEU A 278 15.19 14.05 -9.75
CA LEU A 278 16.26 13.35 -10.47
C LEU A 278 16.88 14.22 -11.57
N ASP A 279 16.05 14.88 -12.39
CA ASP A 279 16.51 15.78 -13.45
C ASP A 279 17.25 16.99 -12.83
N ALA A 280 16.76 17.55 -11.71
CA ALA A 280 17.38 18.66 -10.99
C ALA A 280 18.76 18.30 -10.40
N ILE A 281 18.88 17.14 -9.73
CA ILE A 281 20.16 16.65 -9.18
C ILE A 281 21.18 16.39 -10.28
N ALA A 282 20.74 15.86 -11.43
CA ALA A 282 21.59 15.66 -12.60
C ALA A 282 22.05 17.00 -13.22
N SER A 283 21.21 18.03 -13.17
CA SER A 283 21.54 19.36 -13.71
C SER A 283 22.52 20.16 -12.84
N ALA A 284 22.66 19.81 -11.55
CA ALA A 284 23.47 20.56 -10.61
C ALA A 284 24.97 20.55 -10.91
N ARG A 285 25.60 21.72 -10.82
CA ARG A 285 27.01 22.02 -11.10
C ARG A 285 27.74 22.56 -9.89
N HIS A 286 27.14 23.45 -9.11
CA HIS A 286 27.83 24.17 -8.04
C HIS A 286 27.25 23.87 -6.66
N ARG A 287 25.93 23.95 -6.48
CA ARG A 287 25.25 23.94 -5.18
C ARG A 287 23.89 23.28 -5.27
N LEU A 288 23.67 22.34 -4.37
CA LEU A 288 22.39 21.70 -4.05
C LEU A 288 22.03 22.03 -2.60
N TYR A 289 20.93 22.75 -2.41
CA TYR A 289 20.40 23.06 -1.10
C TYR A 289 19.02 22.45 -0.95
N PHE A 290 18.83 21.67 0.11
CA PHE A 290 17.55 21.07 0.46
C PHE A 290 17.16 21.48 1.87
N GLU A 291 15.87 21.70 2.06
CA GLU A 291 15.25 21.59 3.37
C GLU A 291 14.16 20.53 3.29
N ASN A 292 14.24 19.53 4.18
CA ASN A 292 13.24 18.48 4.18
C ASN A 292 12.99 17.85 5.54
N GLN A 293 11.72 17.61 5.84
CA GLN A 293 11.28 16.87 7.03
C GLN A 293 11.90 15.48 7.12
N TYR A 294 11.93 14.75 6.01
CA TYR A 294 12.46 13.39 5.94
C TYR A 294 13.56 13.32 4.89
N PHE A 295 14.50 12.39 5.08
CA PHE A 295 15.58 12.13 4.12
C PHE A 295 15.89 10.63 4.09
N THR A 296 15.02 9.88 3.39
CA THR A 296 15.02 8.40 3.33
C THR A 296 14.76 7.83 1.93
N ALA A 297 14.44 8.66 0.94
CA ALA A 297 14.08 8.23 -0.42
C ALA A 297 15.26 7.54 -1.12
N THR A 298 15.06 6.28 -1.52
CA THR A 298 16.10 5.48 -2.19
C THR A 298 16.48 6.05 -3.57
N PRO A 299 15.53 6.41 -4.47
CA PRO A 299 15.90 6.96 -5.78
C PRO A 299 16.69 8.26 -5.69
N ILE A 300 16.38 9.10 -4.70
CA ILE A 300 17.08 10.36 -4.47
C ILE A 300 18.47 10.11 -3.89
N GLY A 301 18.58 9.18 -2.93
CA GLY A 301 19.86 8.71 -2.42
C GLY A 301 20.77 8.14 -3.51
N ASP A 302 20.23 7.36 -4.45
CA ASP A 302 20.94 6.82 -5.62
C ASP A 302 21.49 7.93 -6.51
N ALA A 303 20.65 8.93 -6.82
CA ALA A 303 21.07 10.06 -7.63
C ALA A 303 22.16 10.90 -6.93
N LEU A 304 22.01 11.18 -5.63
CA LEU A 304 23.00 11.94 -4.87
C LEU A 304 24.33 11.17 -4.74
N SER A 305 24.29 9.86 -4.42
CA SER A 305 25.50 9.01 -4.40
C SER A 305 26.22 9.04 -5.76
N ALA A 306 25.47 8.92 -6.86
CA ALA A 306 26.04 8.98 -8.20
C ALA A 306 26.68 10.35 -8.50
N ARG A 307 26.07 11.46 -8.06
CA ARG A 307 26.67 12.80 -8.21
C ARG A 307 27.94 12.96 -7.37
N LEU A 308 27.93 12.52 -6.11
CA LEU A 308 29.09 12.61 -5.20
C LEU A 308 30.30 11.83 -5.73
N ALA A 309 30.07 10.71 -6.42
CA ALA A 309 31.13 9.92 -7.04
C ALA A 309 31.77 10.56 -8.29
N THR A 310 31.22 11.65 -8.83
CA THR A 310 31.77 12.31 -10.03
C THR A 310 32.71 13.47 -9.67
N PRO A 311 33.81 13.70 -10.44
CA PRO A 311 34.62 14.89 -10.29
C PRO A 311 33.80 16.17 -10.51
N GLY A 312 34.06 17.21 -9.72
CA GLY A 312 33.32 18.47 -9.81
C GLY A 312 31.88 18.38 -9.30
N CYS A 313 31.60 17.50 -8.35
CA CYS A 313 30.29 17.41 -7.71
C CYS A 313 29.93 18.73 -6.98
N PRO A 314 28.64 19.13 -6.98
CA PRO A 314 28.19 20.32 -6.27
C PRO A 314 28.36 20.15 -4.75
N ASP A 315 28.40 21.26 -4.00
CA ASP A 315 28.16 21.19 -2.55
C ASP A 315 26.71 20.81 -2.30
N ILE A 316 26.47 19.88 -1.38
CA ILE A 316 25.15 19.35 -1.07
C ILE A 316 24.86 19.58 0.41
N ALA A 317 24.04 20.59 0.71
CA ALA A 317 23.55 20.83 2.06
C ALA A 317 22.10 20.40 2.19
N VAL A 318 21.82 19.57 3.20
CA VAL A 318 20.46 19.16 3.54
C VAL A 318 20.16 19.64 4.96
N VAL A 319 19.18 20.51 5.12
CA VAL A 319 18.66 20.94 6.42
C VAL A 319 17.47 20.05 6.80
N SER A 320 17.54 19.43 7.97
CA SER A 320 16.50 18.54 8.48
C SER A 320 16.44 18.59 10.01
N ARG A 321 15.43 17.94 10.59
CA ARG A 321 15.24 17.84 12.05
C ARG A 321 16.28 16.91 12.69
N ARG A 322 16.72 17.18 13.93
CA ARG A 322 17.67 16.32 14.65
C ARG A 322 17.08 14.94 14.98
N ALA A 323 15.94 14.88 15.65
CA ALA A 323 15.27 13.65 16.03
C ALA A 323 13.83 13.62 15.49
N GLU A 324 13.34 12.44 15.12
CA GLU A 324 11.92 12.22 14.83
C GLU A 324 11.09 12.33 16.11
N THR A 325 9.78 12.56 16.01
CA THR A 325 8.91 12.74 17.18
C THR A 325 8.05 11.51 17.34
N GLY A 326 8.22 10.83 18.47
CA GLY A 326 7.42 9.68 18.82
C GLY A 326 8.13 8.37 18.50
N TRP A 327 8.03 7.46 19.46
CA TRP A 327 8.79 6.21 19.52
C TRP A 327 8.80 5.40 18.22
N LEU A 328 7.68 5.37 17.48
CA LEU A 328 7.60 4.63 16.22
C LEU A 328 8.39 5.28 15.09
N GLN A 329 8.38 6.62 14.98
CA GLN A 329 9.08 7.35 13.90
C GLN A 329 10.59 7.36 14.15
N GLU A 330 11.01 7.53 15.40
CA GLU A 330 12.42 7.46 15.82
C GLU A 330 13.04 6.10 15.50
N GLN A 331 12.37 4.99 15.86
CA GLN A 331 12.88 3.64 15.61
C GLN A 331 12.69 3.14 14.16
N SER A 332 12.11 3.95 13.27
CA SER A 332 11.87 3.58 11.86
C SER A 332 12.55 4.53 10.87
N MET A 333 12.07 5.77 10.77
CA MET A 333 12.56 6.77 9.83
C MET A 333 13.97 7.24 10.20
N GLY A 334 14.28 7.33 11.49
CA GLY A 334 15.63 7.64 11.98
C GLY A 334 16.68 6.64 11.47
N VAL A 335 16.36 5.34 11.53
CA VAL A 335 17.23 4.26 11.03
C VAL A 335 17.42 4.34 9.52
N LEU A 336 16.34 4.58 8.75
CA LEU A 336 16.43 4.71 7.30
C LEU A 336 17.28 5.91 6.88
N ARG A 337 17.14 7.04 7.58
CA ARG A 337 17.96 8.24 7.36
C ARG A 337 19.42 7.98 7.68
N ALA A 338 19.72 7.33 8.79
CA ALA A 338 21.09 7.00 9.18
C ALA A 338 21.77 6.04 8.18
N ARG A 339 21.03 5.05 7.66
CA ARG A 339 21.50 4.18 6.56
C ARG A 339 21.82 4.98 5.30
N LEU A 340 20.94 5.90 4.90
CA LEU A 340 21.16 6.74 3.72
C LEU A 340 22.35 7.69 3.93
N TYR A 341 22.45 8.31 5.11
CA TYR A 341 23.57 9.18 5.49
C TYR A 341 24.90 8.45 5.37
N ARG A 342 25.02 7.26 5.97
CA ARG A 342 26.24 6.43 5.89
C ARG A 342 26.63 6.15 4.44
N ARG A 343 25.66 5.76 3.60
CA ARG A 343 25.91 5.47 2.18
C ARG A 343 26.37 6.69 1.39
N LEU A 344 25.83 7.87 1.69
CA LEU A 344 26.26 9.12 1.06
C LEU A 344 27.67 9.52 1.50
N ARG A 345 28.00 9.35 2.78
CA ARG A 345 29.35 9.61 3.30
C ARG A 345 30.39 8.67 2.70
N GLU A 346 30.06 7.38 2.53
CA GLU A 346 30.92 6.42 1.83
C GLU A 346 31.16 6.81 0.35
N ALA A 347 30.18 7.44 -0.29
CA ALA A 347 30.29 7.92 -1.67
C ALA A 347 30.96 9.31 -1.80
N ASP A 348 31.27 9.98 -0.69
CA ASP A 348 31.76 11.36 -0.64
C ASP A 348 33.14 11.46 0.06
N PRO A 349 34.22 11.04 -0.61
CA PRO A 349 35.56 11.11 -0.04
C PRO A 349 36.07 12.56 0.12
N THR A 350 35.44 13.54 -0.52
CA THR A 350 35.86 14.95 -0.53
C THR A 350 35.08 15.83 0.45
N GLY A 351 34.05 15.30 1.12
CA GLY A 351 33.28 16.01 2.14
C GLY A 351 32.36 17.09 1.58
N ARG A 352 31.80 16.87 0.39
CA ARG A 352 30.88 17.77 -0.35
C ARG A 352 29.43 17.64 0.08
N PHE A 353 29.08 16.65 0.90
CA PHE A 353 27.75 16.48 1.48
C PHE A 353 27.77 16.75 2.99
N ARG A 354 26.83 17.57 3.48
CA ARG A 354 26.58 17.75 4.91
C ARG A 354 25.09 17.81 5.23
N LEU A 355 24.73 17.18 6.34
CA LEU A 355 23.40 17.24 6.94
C LEU A 355 23.43 18.23 8.12
N TYR A 356 22.50 19.18 8.13
CA TYR A 356 22.41 20.26 9.11
C TYR A 356 21.08 20.21 9.85
N CYS A 357 21.08 20.67 11.10
CA CYS A 357 19.90 20.92 11.91
C CYS A 357 19.93 22.36 12.44
N PRO A 358 18.82 23.12 12.39
CA PRO A 358 18.74 24.41 13.05
C PRO A 358 18.72 24.23 14.57
N GLU A 359 19.65 24.88 15.24
CA GLU A 359 19.77 24.89 16.69
C GLU A 359 19.35 26.25 17.23
N VAL A 360 18.55 26.25 18.30
CA VAL A 360 18.17 27.45 19.04
C VAL A 360 18.69 27.28 20.48
N PRO A 361 19.38 28.29 21.04
CA PRO A 361 19.84 28.24 22.42
C PRO A 361 18.68 28.02 23.41
N GLY A 362 18.87 27.13 24.38
CA GLY A 362 17.95 26.95 25.51
C GLY A 362 16.77 26.00 25.27
N ILE A 363 16.62 25.38 24.09
CA ILE A 363 15.54 24.40 23.83
C ILE A 363 16.02 22.94 23.75
N ALA A 364 17.32 22.68 23.89
CA ALA A 364 17.86 21.32 23.88
C ALA A 364 17.18 20.42 24.93
N PRO A 365 16.90 19.13 24.63
CA PRO A 365 17.32 18.38 23.44
C PRO A 365 16.43 18.60 22.19
N ALA A 366 15.41 19.46 22.25
CA ALA A 366 14.62 19.82 21.08
C ALA A 366 15.42 20.72 20.12
N CYS A 367 14.99 20.76 18.86
CA CYS A 367 15.50 21.64 17.83
C CYS A 367 14.31 22.28 17.10
N VAL A 368 14.58 23.19 16.16
CA VAL A 368 13.51 23.65 15.25
C VAL A 368 12.99 22.44 14.48
N ASN A 369 11.68 22.24 14.48
CA ASN A 369 11.06 21.16 13.73
C ASN A 369 10.96 21.56 12.25
N VAL A 370 11.96 21.17 11.46
CA VAL A 370 12.01 21.40 10.01
C VAL A 370 10.94 20.53 9.33
N HIS A 371 9.88 21.17 8.86
CA HIS A 371 8.78 20.56 8.11
C HIS A 371 8.74 21.03 6.65
N SER A 372 9.61 21.97 6.24
CA SER A 372 9.71 22.44 4.85
C SER A 372 10.03 21.32 3.87
N LYS A 373 9.69 21.53 2.59
CA LYS A 373 10.06 20.68 1.45
C LYS A 373 10.55 21.56 0.30
N VAL A 374 11.77 22.05 0.44
CA VAL A 374 12.39 23.01 -0.47
C VAL A 374 13.62 22.38 -1.14
N MET A 375 13.82 22.70 -2.41
CA MET A 375 15.06 22.40 -3.14
C MET A 375 15.48 23.64 -3.94
N VAL A 376 16.75 24.01 -3.85
CA VAL A 376 17.38 25.02 -4.70
C VAL A 376 18.61 24.41 -5.39
N VAL A 377 18.69 24.60 -6.71
CA VAL A 377 19.81 24.11 -7.54
C VAL A 377 20.46 25.29 -8.25
N ASP A 378 21.75 25.54 -7.97
CA ASP A 378 22.60 26.53 -8.67
C ASP A 378 22.01 27.93 -8.85
N ASP A 379 21.10 28.35 -7.98
CA ASP A 379 20.28 29.55 -8.16
C ASP A 379 19.48 29.57 -9.49
N ALA A 380 19.39 28.43 -10.17
CA ALA A 380 18.74 28.22 -11.45
C ALA A 380 17.38 27.53 -11.33
N LEU A 381 17.13 26.80 -10.24
CA LEU A 381 15.84 26.16 -9.96
C LEU A 381 15.47 26.33 -8.49
N LEU A 382 14.22 26.73 -8.23
CA LEU A 382 13.56 26.71 -6.93
C LEU A 382 12.39 25.74 -6.98
N VAL A 383 12.26 24.86 -5.99
CA VAL A 383 11.11 23.96 -5.82
C VAL A 383 10.57 24.09 -4.39
N ILE A 384 9.26 24.29 -4.25
CA ILE A 384 8.54 24.39 -2.97
C ILE A 384 7.27 23.53 -3.07
N GLY A 385 6.96 22.73 -2.05
CA GLY A 385 5.72 21.96 -2.08
C GLY A 385 5.47 21.10 -0.86
N SER A 386 4.74 20.00 -1.07
CA SER A 386 4.33 19.08 0.00
C SER A 386 5.18 17.79 0.07
N ALA A 387 5.97 17.48 -0.96
CA ALA A 387 6.65 16.19 -1.10
C ALA A 387 7.90 16.06 -0.24
N ASN A 388 7.89 15.12 0.70
CA ASN A 388 9.07 14.76 1.50
C ASN A 388 10.11 14.01 0.67
N LEU A 389 11.38 14.01 1.08
CA LEU A 389 12.41 13.12 0.51
C LEU A 389 12.32 11.72 1.13
N ASN A 390 11.14 11.12 1.07
CA ASN A 390 10.88 9.72 1.43
C ASN A 390 10.24 8.98 0.24
N ASN A 391 10.28 7.65 0.24
CA ASN A 391 9.75 6.84 -0.85
C ASN A 391 8.24 7.06 -1.05
N ARG A 392 7.51 7.32 0.04
CA ARG A 392 6.07 7.58 0.00
C ARG A 392 5.72 8.80 -0.84
N SER A 393 6.35 9.95 -0.62
CA SER A 393 6.07 11.18 -1.37
C SER A 393 6.58 11.11 -2.82
N MET A 394 7.50 10.20 -3.14
CA MET A 394 7.98 9.97 -4.51
C MET A 394 7.04 9.07 -5.35
N ALA A 395 6.23 8.22 -4.73
CA ALA A 395 5.45 7.22 -5.47
C ALA A 395 4.03 6.89 -4.96
N LEU A 396 3.76 7.07 -3.66
CA LEU A 396 2.57 6.52 -3.01
C LEU A 396 1.57 7.57 -2.51
N ASP A 397 2.04 8.60 -1.81
CA ASP A 397 1.19 9.64 -1.25
C ASP A 397 0.88 10.68 -2.33
N THR A 398 -0.31 11.31 -2.26
CA THR A 398 -0.61 12.36 -3.23
C THR A 398 0.04 13.66 -2.80
N GLU A 399 0.86 14.24 -3.67
CA GLU A 399 1.69 15.41 -3.38
C GLU A 399 1.56 16.48 -4.49
N CYS A 400 2.00 17.70 -4.20
CA CYS A 400 2.08 18.80 -5.17
C CYS A 400 3.27 19.71 -4.87
N ASN A 401 4.09 19.98 -5.87
CA ASN A 401 5.18 20.94 -5.82
C ASN A 401 5.02 22.01 -6.91
N LEU A 402 5.48 23.21 -6.61
CA LEU A 402 5.69 24.30 -7.56
C LEU A 402 7.19 24.45 -7.82
N ALA A 403 7.58 24.65 -9.07
CA ALA A 403 8.96 24.86 -9.47
C ALA A 403 9.10 26.05 -10.42
N VAL A 404 10.16 26.84 -10.24
CA VAL A 404 10.53 27.94 -11.15
C VAL A 404 11.98 27.76 -11.56
N ALA A 405 12.21 27.71 -12.87
CA ALA A 405 13.55 27.67 -13.46
C ALA A 405 13.92 29.05 -14.03
N ALA A 406 15.17 29.45 -13.84
CA ALA A 406 15.68 30.70 -14.38
C ALA A 406 15.77 30.70 -15.91
N ASN A 407 16.10 29.55 -16.52
CA ASN A 407 16.26 29.40 -17.98
C ASN A 407 17.12 30.52 -18.62
N GLY A 408 18.17 30.95 -17.92
CA GLY A 408 19.05 32.04 -18.35
C GLY A 408 18.57 33.47 -17.99
N ASP A 409 17.37 33.66 -17.44
CA ASP A 409 16.91 34.96 -16.94
C ASP A 409 17.61 35.30 -15.62
N ALA A 410 18.52 36.27 -15.67
CA ALA A 410 19.29 36.75 -14.52
C ALA A 410 18.43 37.32 -13.39
N ARG A 411 17.26 37.90 -13.70
CA ARG A 411 16.32 38.43 -12.71
C ARG A 411 15.69 37.30 -11.90
N ILE A 412 15.29 36.22 -12.58
CA ILE A 412 14.74 35.02 -11.94
C ILE A 412 15.83 34.33 -11.12
N ALA A 413 17.02 34.15 -11.69
CA ALA A 413 18.16 33.56 -10.97
C ALA A 413 18.50 34.33 -9.68
N ALA A 414 18.53 35.67 -9.75
CA ALA A 414 18.75 36.51 -8.57
C ALA A 414 17.60 36.39 -7.55
N GLY A 415 16.36 36.19 -7.98
CA GLY A 415 15.24 35.93 -7.07
C GLY A 415 15.32 34.56 -6.39
N ILE A 416 15.73 33.53 -7.11
CA ILE A 416 15.98 32.18 -6.56
C ILE A 416 17.14 32.24 -5.53
N ALA A 417 18.23 32.93 -5.87
CA ALA A 417 19.34 33.15 -4.95
C ALA A 417 18.89 33.85 -3.66
N ARG A 418 18.10 34.92 -3.77
CA ARG A 418 17.51 35.62 -2.61
C ARG A 418 16.60 34.73 -1.78
N ALA A 419 15.87 33.80 -2.40
CA ALA A 419 15.04 32.83 -1.67
C ALA A 419 15.91 31.90 -0.82
N ARG A 420 16.96 31.29 -1.39
CA ARG A 420 17.93 30.49 -0.63
C ARG A 420 18.57 31.31 0.48
N ASP A 421 19.03 32.52 0.16
CA ASP A 421 19.73 33.37 1.13
C ASP A 421 18.82 33.75 2.30
N ARG A 422 17.51 33.92 2.07
CA ARG A 422 16.52 34.16 3.13
C ARG A 422 16.38 32.98 4.08
N LEU A 423 16.33 31.76 3.58
CA LEU A 423 16.22 30.54 4.39
C LEU A 423 17.49 30.33 5.24
N LEU A 424 18.67 30.47 4.62
CA LEU A 424 19.93 30.39 5.34
C LEU A 424 20.07 31.51 6.40
N ALA A 425 19.66 32.73 6.06
CA ALA A 425 19.71 33.88 6.95
C ALA A 425 18.83 33.70 8.18
N GLU A 426 17.65 33.10 8.02
CA GLU A 426 16.76 32.73 9.11
C GLU A 426 17.40 31.71 10.04
N HIS A 427 17.90 30.58 9.52
CA HIS A 427 18.49 29.53 10.34
C HIS A 427 19.77 29.97 11.05
N LEU A 428 20.56 30.82 10.39
CA LEU A 428 21.82 31.36 10.93
C LEU A 428 21.61 32.63 11.76
N ASP A 429 20.40 33.19 11.75
CA ASP A 429 20.01 34.43 12.41
C ASP A 429 20.91 35.64 12.05
N VAL A 430 21.19 35.77 10.76
CA VAL A 430 22.01 36.85 10.18
C VAL A 430 21.22 37.62 9.11
N PRO A 431 21.64 38.84 8.74
CA PRO A 431 21.05 39.53 7.59
C PRO A 431 21.23 38.72 6.29
N VAL A 432 20.24 38.78 5.39
CA VAL A 432 20.30 38.13 4.06
C VAL A 432 21.55 38.54 3.27
N SER A 433 21.95 39.81 3.36
CA SER A 433 23.16 40.33 2.72
C SER A 433 24.45 39.66 3.20
N SER A 434 24.50 39.20 4.46
CA SER A 434 25.64 38.45 4.99
C SER A 434 25.77 37.08 4.33
N VAL A 435 24.65 36.41 4.05
CA VAL A 435 24.63 35.14 3.32
C VAL A 435 25.09 35.33 1.88
N SER A 436 24.53 36.33 1.18
CA SER A 436 24.93 36.65 -0.18
C SER A 436 26.43 36.96 -0.28
N LEU A 437 26.97 37.74 0.68
CA LEU A 437 28.39 38.07 0.75
C LEU A 437 29.27 36.84 1.07
N ALA A 438 28.82 35.94 1.94
CA ALA A 438 29.56 34.72 2.25
C ALA A 438 29.64 33.80 1.02
N LEU A 439 28.55 33.68 0.27
CA LEU A 439 28.45 32.85 -0.92
C LEU A 439 29.13 33.44 -2.17
N SER A 440 29.36 34.76 -2.22
CA SER A 440 30.10 35.41 -3.31
C SER A 440 31.61 35.17 -3.25
N ARG A 441 32.14 34.66 -2.13
CA ARG A 441 33.57 34.36 -1.94
C ARG A 441 34.02 33.08 -2.67
N ASP A 442 33.11 32.42 -3.39
CA ASP A 442 33.29 31.21 -4.18
C ASP A 442 33.96 30.02 -3.44
N LYS A 443 33.75 29.95 -2.12
CA LYS A 443 34.23 28.85 -1.27
C LYS A 443 33.22 27.71 -1.09
N GLY A 444 32.08 27.79 -1.78
CA GLY A 444 31.03 26.80 -1.68
C GLY A 444 30.01 27.05 -0.56
N LEU A 445 28.98 26.21 -0.52
CA LEU A 445 27.82 26.37 0.38
C LEU A 445 28.21 26.11 1.84
N HIS A 446 28.99 25.05 2.09
CA HIS A 446 29.41 24.68 3.43
C HIS A 446 30.35 25.71 4.06
N ALA A 447 31.27 26.29 3.28
CA ALA A 447 32.16 27.33 3.77
C ALA A 447 31.41 28.63 4.11
N ALA A 448 30.35 28.96 3.36
CA ALA A 448 29.51 30.10 3.69
C ALA A 448 28.74 29.90 5.01
N ILE A 449 28.16 28.70 5.21
CA ILE A 449 27.50 28.34 6.47
C ILE A 449 28.50 28.39 7.64
N GLU A 450 29.70 27.85 7.46
CA GLU A 450 30.75 27.84 8.49
C GLU A 450 31.19 29.26 8.89
N VAL A 451 31.40 30.15 7.92
CA VAL A 451 31.79 31.55 8.19
C VAL A 451 30.70 32.32 8.95
N LEU A 452 29.44 31.93 8.77
CA LEU A 452 28.29 32.55 9.42
C LEU A 452 27.83 31.80 10.67
N HIS A 453 28.47 30.69 11.00
CA HIS A 453 28.17 29.89 12.17
C HIS A 453 28.51 30.68 13.45
N ARG A 454 27.58 30.71 14.40
CA ARG A 454 27.72 31.46 15.66
C ARG A 454 27.43 30.56 16.86
N PRO A 455 28.47 29.99 17.51
CA PRO A 455 28.29 29.10 18.65
C PRO A 455 27.53 29.77 19.79
N GLY A 456 26.60 29.04 20.42
CA GLY A 456 25.76 29.55 21.51
C GLY A 456 24.67 30.54 21.07
N MET A 457 24.56 30.83 19.77
CA MET A 457 23.46 31.58 19.16
C MET A 457 22.62 30.65 18.29
N ARG A 458 21.52 31.16 17.73
CA ARG A 458 20.77 30.41 16.72
C ARG A 458 21.64 30.20 15.48
N THR A 459 21.80 28.96 15.07
CA THR A 459 22.75 28.58 14.00
C THR A 459 22.35 27.26 13.34
N LEU A 460 23.01 26.90 12.25
CA LEU A 460 22.95 25.56 11.65
C LEU A 460 24.11 24.72 12.21
N GLU A 461 23.76 23.61 12.84
CA GLU A 461 24.71 22.62 13.34
C GLU A 461 24.75 21.40 12.42
N ALA A 462 25.95 21.01 12.00
CA ALA A 462 26.13 19.75 11.29
C ALA A 462 25.88 18.59 12.27
N PHE A 463 25.12 17.57 11.84
CA PHE A 463 24.89 16.41 12.69
C PHE A 463 24.97 15.10 11.91
N GLU A 464 25.48 14.08 12.59
CA GLU A 464 25.59 12.73 12.06
C GLU A 464 24.53 11.85 12.74
N PRO A 465 23.55 11.30 12.00
CA PRO A 465 22.57 10.40 12.59
C PRO A 465 23.26 9.12 13.10
N GLU A 466 23.07 8.81 14.39
CA GLU A 466 23.58 7.58 14.98
C GLU A 466 22.80 6.35 14.46
N LEU A 467 23.52 5.26 14.18
CA LEU A 467 22.96 3.97 13.80
C LEU A 467 23.52 2.88 14.71
N SER A 468 22.75 2.49 15.74
CA SER A 468 23.14 1.34 16.57
C SER A 468 22.90 0.02 15.80
N GLU A 469 23.82 -0.94 15.91
CA GLU A 469 23.68 -2.25 15.25
C GLU A 469 22.41 -3.00 15.69
N ALA A 470 22.00 -2.80 16.95
CA ALA A 470 20.80 -3.40 17.51
C ALA A 470 19.52 -2.83 16.87
N ASP A 471 19.44 -1.50 16.68
CA ASP A 471 18.30 -0.85 16.04
C ASP A 471 18.27 -1.13 14.53
N ASP A 472 19.45 -1.20 13.89
CA ASP A 472 19.59 -1.57 12.48
C ASP A 472 19.06 -2.98 12.20
N ALA A 473 19.41 -3.95 13.05
CA ALA A 473 18.95 -5.34 12.96
C ALA A 473 17.45 -5.51 13.32
N ALA A 474 16.92 -4.68 14.20
CA ALA A 474 15.52 -4.73 14.65
C ALA A 474 14.56 -3.98 13.72
N SER A 475 15.05 -3.03 12.92
CA SER A 475 14.23 -2.18 12.07
C SER A 475 13.56 -2.98 10.94
N PRO A 476 12.23 -2.91 10.79
CA PRO A 476 11.55 -3.44 9.61
C PRO A 476 12.17 -2.86 8.32
N GLY A 477 12.32 -3.65 7.26
CA GLY A 477 12.86 -3.12 6.00
C GLY A 477 12.02 -1.94 5.45
N PRO A 478 12.59 -1.08 4.59
CA PRO A 478 11.96 0.14 4.08
C PRO A 478 10.57 -0.09 3.47
N VAL A 479 10.33 -1.29 2.91
CA VAL A 479 9.04 -1.72 2.34
C VAL A 479 7.86 -1.65 3.33
N VAL A 480 8.09 -1.65 4.65
CA VAL A 480 7.02 -1.58 5.66
C VAL A 480 6.86 -0.17 6.23
N LEU A 481 7.96 0.57 6.36
CA LEU A 481 7.99 1.86 7.04
C LEU A 481 7.84 3.04 6.07
N ASP A 482 8.46 2.93 4.89
CA ASP A 482 8.49 3.94 3.83
C ASP A 482 8.25 3.27 2.46
N PRO A 483 7.02 2.75 2.22
CA PRO A 483 6.71 2.00 1.01
C PRO A 483 6.56 2.88 -0.22
N THR A 484 6.99 2.36 -1.38
CA THR A 484 6.75 2.93 -2.71
C THR A 484 5.42 2.50 -3.32
N GLU A 485 4.78 1.45 -2.78
CA GLU A 485 3.57 0.84 -3.32
C GLU A 485 2.46 0.70 -2.25
N PRO A 486 1.18 0.61 -2.65
CA PRO A 486 0.08 0.40 -1.73
C PRO A 486 0.29 -0.77 -0.81
N ILE A 487 0.10 -0.51 0.49
CA ILE A 487 0.26 -1.51 1.52
C ILE A 487 -0.97 -2.39 1.55
N ASP A 488 -0.80 -3.68 1.33
CA ASP A 488 -1.85 -4.66 1.63
C ASP A 488 -1.92 -4.87 3.16
N PHE A 489 -3.02 -4.46 3.79
CA PHE A 489 -3.22 -4.51 5.24
C PHE A 489 -2.99 -5.92 5.82
N GLU A 490 -3.24 -6.98 5.04
CA GLU A 490 -3.03 -8.35 5.47
C GLU A 490 -1.53 -8.73 5.55
N ASN A 491 -0.65 -8.02 4.82
CA ASN A 491 0.79 -8.22 4.86
C ASN A 491 1.47 -7.52 6.07
N VAL A 492 1.01 -6.33 6.49
CA VAL A 492 1.64 -5.58 7.60
C VAL A 492 1.40 -6.20 8.96
N MET A 493 0.22 -6.77 9.18
CA MET A 493 -0.09 -7.46 10.44
C MET A 493 0.87 -8.66 10.66
N GLY A 494 1.26 -9.34 9.58
CA GLY A 494 2.24 -10.43 9.62
C GLY A 494 3.69 -9.99 9.90
N THR A 495 4.07 -8.77 9.51
CA THR A 495 5.44 -8.25 9.71
C THR A 495 5.60 -7.58 11.08
N VAL A 496 4.62 -6.78 11.51
CA VAL A 496 4.63 -6.08 12.82
C VAL A 496 4.51 -7.04 14.00
N ILE A 497 3.75 -8.13 13.84
CA ILE A 497 3.66 -9.19 14.86
C ILE A 497 4.95 -10.01 14.92
N ALA A 498 5.70 -10.10 13.82
CA ALA A 498 6.90 -10.93 13.74
C ALA A 498 8.20 -10.21 14.12
N THR A 499 8.24 -8.86 14.16
CA THR A 499 9.36 -8.08 14.73
C THR A 499 9.18 -7.73 16.21
N ARG A 500 7.98 -7.89 16.79
CA ARG A 500 7.80 -7.91 18.25
C ARG A 500 8.18 -9.26 18.85
N ALA A 501 9.46 -9.62 18.71
CA ALA A 501 10.03 -10.68 19.52
C ALA A 501 10.13 -10.18 20.98
N ARG A 502 9.29 -10.79 21.84
CA ARG A 502 9.27 -10.79 23.32
C ARG A 502 8.60 -9.59 24.01
N PRO A 503 7.29 -9.68 24.38
CA PRO A 503 6.78 -8.80 25.41
C PRO A 503 7.50 -9.08 26.74
N ARG A 504 8.15 -8.05 27.31
CA ARG A 504 8.78 -8.11 28.64
C ARG A 504 7.71 -8.50 29.68
N LEU A 505 8.08 -9.40 30.60
CA LEU A 505 7.24 -9.98 31.66
C LEU A 505 6.37 -8.93 32.39
N ILE A 506 6.91 -7.73 32.56
CA ILE A 506 6.27 -6.57 33.19
C ILE A 506 4.94 -6.19 32.53
N GLY A 507 4.84 -6.20 31.19
CA GLY A 507 3.62 -5.81 30.46
C GLY A 507 2.47 -6.82 30.59
N ARG A 508 2.81 -8.11 30.72
CA ARG A 508 1.82 -9.16 31.02
C ARG A 508 1.32 -9.05 32.46
N ILE A 509 2.23 -8.76 33.39
CA ILE A 509 1.89 -8.55 34.80
C ILE A 509 1.02 -7.30 34.96
N THR A 510 1.32 -6.19 34.27
CA THR A 510 0.48 -4.97 34.36
C THR A 510 -0.92 -5.22 33.79
N ALA A 511 -1.04 -5.89 32.65
CA ALA A 511 -2.35 -6.23 32.09
C ALA A 511 -3.16 -7.16 33.01
N GLN A 512 -2.50 -8.12 33.67
CA GLN A 512 -3.14 -9.01 34.64
C GLN A 512 -3.54 -8.28 35.93
N VAL A 513 -2.71 -7.35 36.42
CA VAL A 513 -3.00 -6.52 37.59
C VAL A 513 -4.15 -5.56 37.30
N VAL A 514 -4.18 -4.91 36.13
CA VAL A 514 -5.30 -4.05 35.71
C VAL A 514 -6.59 -4.86 35.58
N LEU A 515 -6.53 -6.06 34.98
CA LEU A 515 -7.68 -6.95 34.89
C LEU A 515 -8.18 -7.36 36.28
N LEU A 516 -7.27 -7.71 37.20
CA LEU A 516 -7.60 -8.03 38.60
C LEU A 516 -8.24 -6.84 39.34
N LEU A 517 -7.72 -5.62 39.13
CA LEU A 517 -8.29 -4.40 39.72
C LEU A 517 -9.67 -4.06 39.15
N VAL A 518 -9.89 -4.27 37.85
CA VAL A 518 -11.22 -4.11 37.22
C VAL A 518 -12.21 -5.15 37.75
N LEU A 519 -11.79 -6.41 37.87
CA LEU A 519 -12.62 -7.47 38.44
C LEU A 519 -12.92 -7.23 39.93
N ALA A 520 -11.94 -6.76 40.70
CA ALA A 520 -12.13 -6.36 42.08
C ALA A 520 -13.06 -5.14 42.19
N GLY A 521 -12.92 -4.15 41.32
CA GLY A 521 -13.80 -2.99 41.23
C GLY A 521 -15.25 -3.37 40.89
N LEU A 522 -15.44 -4.31 39.96
CA LEU A 522 -16.77 -4.87 39.63
C LEU A 522 -17.35 -5.68 40.80
N ALA A 523 -16.54 -6.47 41.51
CA ALA A 523 -16.97 -7.21 42.70
C ALA A 523 -17.32 -6.28 43.88
N LEU A 524 -16.56 -5.21 44.07
CA LEU A 524 -16.84 -4.16 45.06
C LEU A 524 -18.11 -3.39 44.68
N ALA A 525 -18.27 -3.00 43.42
CA ALA A 525 -19.49 -2.38 42.92
C ALA A 525 -20.70 -3.31 43.14
N TRP A 526 -20.57 -4.61 42.85
CA TRP A 526 -21.61 -5.61 43.10
C TRP A 526 -21.96 -5.75 44.59
N ARG A 527 -20.97 -5.64 45.49
CA ARG A 527 -21.16 -5.80 46.94
C ARG A 527 -21.71 -4.55 47.62
N TYR A 528 -21.33 -3.37 47.16
CA TYR A 528 -21.57 -2.09 47.84
C TYR A 528 -22.53 -1.14 47.10
N THR A 529 -23.01 -1.47 45.90
CA THR A 529 -24.07 -0.72 45.21
C THR A 529 -25.37 -1.52 45.09
N PRO A 530 -26.53 -0.87 44.81
CA PRO A 530 -27.82 -1.55 44.62
C PRO A 530 -27.90 -2.46 43.38
N LEU A 531 -26.80 -2.65 42.63
CA LEU A 531 -26.75 -3.56 41.47
C LEU A 531 -27.19 -5.00 41.85
N ARG A 532 -26.93 -5.43 43.10
CA ARG A 532 -27.42 -6.72 43.63
C ARG A 532 -28.94 -6.81 43.73
N GLU A 533 -29.64 -5.68 43.88
CA GLU A 533 -31.10 -5.60 44.08
C GLU A 533 -31.87 -5.64 42.76
N TRP A 534 -31.22 -5.21 41.66
CA TRP A 534 -31.70 -5.40 40.29
C TRP A 534 -31.42 -6.81 39.75
N ALA A 535 -30.49 -7.54 40.38
CA ALA A 535 -30.15 -8.93 40.10
C ALA A 535 -30.75 -9.91 41.15
N ASP A 536 -31.78 -9.50 41.87
CA ASP A 536 -32.48 -10.39 42.80
C ASP A 536 -33.20 -11.48 42.01
N VAL A 537 -32.68 -12.70 42.12
CA VAL A 537 -33.17 -13.90 41.44
C VAL A 537 -34.68 -14.07 41.65
N ARG A 538 -35.24 -13.65 42.78
CA ARG A 538 -36.70 -13.76 43.05
C ARG A 538 -37.54 -12.76 42.26
N ARG A 539 -37.07 -11.52 42.04
CA ARG A 539 -37.79 -10.53 41.21
C ARG A 539 -37.72 -10.88 39.73
N VAL A 540 -36.54 -11.32 39.27
CA VAL A 540 -36.35 -11.78 37.88
C VAL A 540 -37.21 -13.03 37.62
N LEU A 541 -37.24 -13.99 38.54
CA LEU A 541 -38.13 -15.16 38.44
C LEU A 541 -39.61 -14.77 38.49
N GLY A 542 -40.02 -13.80 39.32
CA GLY A 542 -41.40 -13.34 39.37
C GLY A 542 -41.89 -12.64 38.08
N ILE A 543 -41.03 -11.86 37.44
CA ILE A 543 -41.32 -11.25 36.12
C ILE A 543 -41.38 -12.32 35.03
N VAL A 544 -40.44 -13.27 35.05
CA VAL A 544 -40.38 -14.39 34.11
C VAL A 544 -41.62 -15.28 34.23
N GLU A 545 -42.07 -15.60 35.44
CA GLU A 545 -43.23 -16.44 35.70
C GLU A 545 -44.56 -15.73 35.35
N HIS A 546 -44.64 -14.42 35.56
CA HIS A 546 -45.78 -13.61 35.12
C HIS A 546 -45.89 -13.54 33.60
N ILE A 547 -44.77 -13.36 32.89
CA ILE A 547 -44.73 -13.38 31.42
C ILE A 547 -45.08 -14.76 30.90
N HIS A 548 -44.56 -15.83 31.49
CA HIS A 548 -44.83 -17.21 31.05
C HIS A 548 -46.32 -17.60 31.12
N ARG A 549 -47.08 -17.03 32.08
CA ARG A 549 -48.51 -17.28 32.27
C ARG A 549 -49.41 -16.46 31.34
N MET A 550 -48.87 -15.51 30.58
CA MET A 550 -49.68 -14.74 29.62
C MET A 550 -49.96 -15.59 28.36
N PRO A 551 -51.22 -15.72 27.91
CA PRO A 551 -51.54 -16.49 26.70
C PRO A 551 -50.88 -15.93 25.42
N PHE A 552 -50.47 -14.66 25.43
CA PHE A 552 -49.78 -13.99 24.31
C PHE A 552 -48.28 -13.77 24.55
N ALA A 553 -47.67 -14.48 25.51
CA ALA A 553 -46.25 -14.31 25.85
C ALA A 553 -45.29 -14.41 24.64
N PRO A 554 -45.48 -15.32 23.67
CA PRO A 554 -44.64 -15.35 22.47
C PRO A 554 -44.74 -14.08 21.63
N LEU A 555 -45.93 -13.49 21.50
CA LEU A 555 -46.14 -12.25 20.75
C LEU A 555 -45.50 -11.05 21.46
N VAL A 556 -45.61 -10.99 22.78
CA VAL A 556 -44.92 -9.99 23.60
C VAL A 556 -43.41 -10.10 23.39
N MET A 557 -42.86 -11.32 23.37
CA MET A 557 -41.44 -11.52 23.10
C MET A 557 -41.05 -11.06 21.68
N MET A 558 -41.86 -11.32 20.65
CA MET A 558 -41.59 -10.82 19.30
C MET A 558 -41.59 -9.28 19.25
N ALA A 559 -42.49 -8.62 19.99
CA ALA A 559 -42.51 -7.17 20.12
C ALA A 559 -41.26 -6.64 20.84
N VAL A 560 -40.75 -7.36 21.85
CA VAL A 560 -39.49 -7.03 22.54
C VAL A 560 -38.28 -7.15 21.61
N TYR A 561 -38.21 -8.18 20.74
CA TYR A 561 -37.16 -8.27 19.73
C TYR A 561 -37.24 -7.16 18.69
N LEU A 562 -38.45 -6.83 18.25
CA LEU A 562 -38.68 -5.73 17.32
C LEU A 562 -38.22 -4.39 17.92
N GLY A 563 -38.70 -4.07 19.12
CA GLY A 563 -38.30 -2.87 19.85
C GLY A 563 -36.80 -2.85 20.13
N GLY A 564 -36.26 -3.94 20.69
CA GLY A 564 -34.84 -4.09 21.01
C GLY A 564 -33.93 -3.95 19.79
N ALA A 565 -34.35 -4.46 18.62
CA ALA A 565 -33.63 -4.26 17.37
C ALA A 565 -33.58 -2.78 16.97
N LEU A 566 -34.67 -2.02 17.19
CA LEU A 566 -34.74 -0.60 16.86
C LEU A 566 -33.92 0.28 17.82
N ILE A 567 -33.83 -0.08 19.10
CA ILE A 567 -33.03 0.65 20.12
C ILE A 567 -31.64 0.06 20.37
N MET A 568 -31.14 -0.80 19.47
CA MET A 568 -29.81 -1.42 19.52
C MET A 568 -29.48 -2.23 20.79
N VAL A 569 -30.48 -2.86 21.41
CA VAL A 569 -30.26 -3.80 22.52
C VAL A 569 -29.46 -5.01 22.02
N PRO A 570 -28.43 -5.47 22.77
CA PRO A 570 -27.66 -6.65 22.39
C PRO A 570 -28.56 -7.88 22.23
N VAL A 571 -28.59 -8.45 21.02
CA VAL A 571 -29.45 -9.59 20.68
C VAL A 571 -29.16 -10.83 21.54
N THR A 572 -27.92 -10.99 22.01
CA THR A 572 -27.53 -12.09 22.91
C THR A 572 -28.26 -12.05 24.24
N VAL A 573 -28.53 -10.86 24.78
CA VAL A 573 -29.31 -10.68 26.01
C VAL A 573 -30.75 -11.14 25.79
N LEU A 574 -31.34 -10.73 24.67
CA LEU A 574 -32.70 -11.14 24.32
C LEU A 574 -32.82 -12.65 24.14
N ILE A 575 -31.83 -13.29 23.51
CA ILE A 575 -31.77 -14.75 23.34
C ILE A 575 -31.74 -15.46 24.69
N VAL A 576 -30.86 -15.05 25.59
CA VAL A 576 -30.75 -15.66 26.93
C VAL A 576 -32.04 -15.49 27.72
N VAL A 577 -32.63 -14.29 27.72
CA VAL A 577 -33.92 -14.04 28.39
C VAL A 577 -35.04 -14.91 27.81
N THR A 578 -35.10 -15.05 26.48
CA THR A 578 -36.12 -15.88 25.80
C THR A 578 -35.98 -17.36 26.18
N VAL A 579 -34.75 -17.85 26.23
CA VAL A 579 -34.43 -19.22 26.68
C VAL A 579 -34.83 -19.44 28.14
N ILE A 580 -34.56 -18.47 29.01
CA ILE A 580 -34.94 -18.55 30.43
C ILE A 580 -36.48 -18.58 30.58
N VAL A 581 -37.20 -17.75 29.83
CA VAL A 581 -38.66 -17.60 29.95
C VAL A 581 -39.44 -18.80 29.39
N PHE A 582 -39.02 -19.36 28.26
CA PHE A 582 -39.76 -20.40 27.55
C PHE A 582 -39.09 -21.78 27.61
N GLY A 583 -37.99 -21.90 28.36
CA GLY A 583 -37.19 -23.11 28.43
C GLY A 583 -36.29 -23.32 27.20
N PRO A 584 -35.43 -24.35 27.23
CA PRO A 584 -34.35 -24.52 26.23
C PRO A 584 -34.87 -24.73 24.81
N VAL A 585 -35.88 -25.59 24.65
CA VAL A 585 -36.40 -25.97 23.32
C VAL A 585 -37.27 -24.87 22.74
N MET A 586 -38.35 -24.48 23.44
CA MET A 586 -39.27 -23.46 22.94
C MET A 586 -38.64 -22.07 22.94
N GLY A 587 -37.76 -21.77 23.90
CA GLY A 587 -37.01 -20.51 23.91
C GLY A 587 -36.00 -20.39 22.76
N ALA A 588 -35.37 -21.49 22.32
CA ALA A 588 -34.54 -21.47 21.11
C ALA A 588 -35.37 -21.18 19.85
N VAL A 589 -36.56 -21.79 19.73
CA VAL A 589 -37.49 -21.54 18.63
C VAL A 589 -37.96 -20.08 18.63
N TYR A 590 -38.41 -19.55 19.78
CA TYR A 590 -38.83 -18.16 19.90
C TYR A 590 -37.68 -17.16 19.69
N ALA A 591 -36.46 -17.49 20.11
CA ALA A 591 -35.28 -16.66 19.85
C ALA A 591 -34.94 -16.60 18.34
N LEU A 592 -35.04 -17.72 17.63
CA LEU A 592 -34.88 -17.74 16.16
C LEU A 592 -35.95 -16.90 15.46
N MET A 593 -37.22 -17.02 15.88
CA MET A 593 -38.29 -16.19 15.33
C MET A 593 -38.11 -14.70 15.68
N GLY A 594 -37.67 -14.37 16.90
CA GLY A 594 -37.41 -12.99 17.30
C GLY A 594 -36.27 -12.35 16.53
N THR A 595 -35.17 -13.08 16.31
CA THR A 595 -34.06 -12.61 15.46
C THR A 595 -34.46 -12.46 13.99
N ALA A 596 -35.34 -13.32 13.49
CA ALA A 596 -35.93 -13.16 12.15
C ALA A 596 -36.77 -11.87 12.06
N VAL A 597 -37.67 -11.62 13.02
CA VAL A 597 -38.49 -10.39 13.08
C VAL A 597 -37.61 -9.13 13.13
N GLY A 598 -36.61 -9.11 14.02
CA GLY A 598 -35.67 -7.98 14.11
C GLY A 598 -34.83 -7.78 12.84
N THR A 599 -34.54 -8.87 12.11
CA THR A 599 -33.83 -8.83 10.82
C THR A 599 -34.67 -8.22 9.72
N VAL A 600 -35.94 -8.64 9.59
CA VAL A 600 -36.88 -8.08 8.62
C VAL A 600 -37.08 -6.58 8.87
N ALA A 601 -37.27 -6.19 10.14
CA ALA A 601 -37.43 -4.79 10.51
C ALA A 601 -36.19 -3.94 10.18
N GLY A 602 -35.01 -4.35 10.63
CA GLY A 602 -33.76 -3.63 10.34
C GLY A 602 -33.42 -3.58 8.85
N TYR A 603 -33.70 -4.67 8.11
CA TYR A 603 -33.57 -4.71 6.66
C TYR A 603 -34.52 -3.74 5.97
N GLY A 604 -35.79 -3.71 6.39
CA GLY A 604 -36.80 -2.78 5.87
C GLY A 604 -36.40 -1.32 6.06
N VAL A 605 -35.96 -0.96 7.27
CA VAL A 605 -35.45 0.39 7.57
C VAL A 605 -34.25 0.72 6.68
N GLY A 606 -33.29 -0.20 6.51
CA GLY A 606 -32.15 0.00 5.63
C GLY A 606 -32.52 0.16 4.15
N ARG A 607 -33.52 -0.59 3.70
CA ARG A 607 -34.01 -0.56 2.32
C ARG A 607 -34.74 0.72 1.97
N VAL A 608 -35.48 1.28 2.94
CA VAL A 608 -36.20 2.56 2.82
C VAL A 608 -35.23 3.74 2.96
N ALA A 609 -34.28 3.69 3.90
CA ALA A 609 -33.26 4.73 4.09
C ALA A 609 -32.31 4.87 2.87
N GLY A 610 -32.14 3.79 2.11
CA GLY A 610 -31.35 3.78 0.89
C GLY A 610 -29.84 3.75 1.13
N ARG A 611 -29.10 3.47 0.06
CA ARG A 611 -27.65 3.24 0.11
C ARG A 611 -26.87 4.48 0.57
N ASP A 612 -27.39 5.67 0.30
CA ASP A 612 -26.71 6.93 0.58
C ASP A 612 -26.86 7.39 2.04
N ALA A 613 -27.96 7.09 2.73
CA ALA A 613 -28.12 7.40 4.15
C ALA A 613 -27.26 6.48 5.03
N VAL A 614 -27.19 5.18 4.69
CA VAL A 614 -26.34 4.21 5.42
C VAL A 614 -24.85 4.47 5.20
N ARG A 615 -24.46 4.95 4.01
CA ARG A 615 -23.09 5.43 3.74
C ARG A 615 -22.71 6.66 4.57
N ARG A 616 -23.67 7.56 4.82
CA ARG A 616 -23.47 8.75 5.65
C ARG A 616 -23.36 8.42 7.14
N LEU A 617 -24.06 7.39 7.63
CA LEU A 617 -24.03 6.98 9.04
C LEU A 617 -22.90 5.98 9.39
N GLY A 618 -22.44 5.17 8.43
CA GLY A 618 -21.69 3.93 8.72
C GLY A 618 -20.16 3.94 8.62
N GLY A 619 -19.55 4.95 8.01
CA GLY A 619 -18.08 5.02 7.83
C GLY A 619 -17.45 3.83 7.07
N ARG A 620 -16.12 3.80 6.97
CA ARG A 620 -15.37 2.89 6.07
C ARG A 620 -15.48 1.39 6.35
N ARG A 621 -15.67 0.94 7.60
CA ARG A 621 -15.84 -0.50 7.91
C ARG A 621 -17.08 -1.08 7.20
N LEU A 622 -18.09 -0.26 6.99
CA LEU A 622 -19.33 -0.65 6.31
C LEU A 622 -19.23 -0.62 4.78
N ASN A 623 -18.40 0.25 4.23
CA ASN A 623 -18.10 0.29 2.79
C ASN A 623 -17.23 -0.88 2.31
N ALA A 624 -16.38 -1.44 3.17
CA ALA A 624 -15.67 -2.69 2.89
C ALA A 624 -16.64 -3.88 2.89
N LEU A 625 -17.50 -3.95 3.90
CA LEU A 625 -18.52 -4.99 4.05
C LEU A 625 -19.50 -5.02 2.86
N SER A 626 -20.01 -3.86 2.45
CA SER A 626 -20.95 -3.76 1.32
C SER A 626 -20.34 -4.13 -0.04
N ARG A 627 -19.02 -3.99 -0.22
CA ARG A 627 -18.33 -4.31 -1.49
C ARG A 627 -17.94 -5.78 -1.60
N GLN A 628 -17.55 -6.39 -0.48
CA GLN A 628 -17.07 -7.77 -0.45
C GLN A 628 -18.22 -8.81 -0.48
N ILE A 629 -19.44 -8.40 -0.12
CA ILE A 629 -20.61 -9.30 0.01
C ILE A 629 -21.40 -9.48 -1.31
N GLY A 630 -21.03 -8.75 -2.37
CA GLY A 630 -21.82 -8.65 -3.61
C GLY A 630 -22.11 -9.96 -4.36
N ASN A 631 -21.32 -11.02 -4.15
CA ASN A 631 -21.34 -12.20 -5.02
C ASN A 631 -21.93 -13.49 -4.39
N HIS A 632 -22.12 -13.57 -3.07
CA HIS A 632 -22.69 -14.76 -2.40
C HIS A 632 -23.57 -14.37 -1.18
N GLY A 633 -24.76 -13.81 -1.43
CA GLY A 633 -25.60 -13.16 -0.41
C GLY A 633 -25.97 -14.02 0.80
N LEU A 634 -26.32 -15.31 0.61
CA LEU A 634 -26.69 -16.22 1.70
C LEU A 634 -25.48 -16.60 2.56
N LEU A 635 -24.40 -17.04 1.92
CA LEU A 635 -23.19 -17.51 2.58
C LEU A 635 -22.52 -16.38 3.39
N ALA A 636 -22.50 -15.18 2.83
CA ALA A 636 -22.00 -13.99 3.52
C ALA A 636 -22.79 -13.69 4.80
N MET A 637 -24.12 -13.84 4.76
CA MET A 637 -24.99 -13.62 5.92
C MET A 637 -24.79 -14.66 7.01
N VAL A 638 -24.55 -15.93 6.65
CA VAL A 638 -24.21 -16.97 7.63
C VAL A 638 -22.91 -16.64 8.37
N VAL A 639 -21.85 -16.24 7.65
CA VAL A 639 -20.55 -15.89 8.26
C VAL A 639 -20.66 -14.69 9.18
N LEU A 640 -21.36 -13.64 8.73
CA LEU A 640 -21.57 -12.42 9.49
C LEU A 640 -22.28 -12.67 10.82
N ARG A 641 -23.09 -13.72 10.91
CA ARG A 641 -23.87 -14.06 12.11
C ARG A 641 -23.12 -15.01 13.04
N LEU A 642 -22.22 -15.82 12.49
CA LEU A 642 -21.30 -16.65 13.27
C LEU A 642 -20.13 -15.86 13.85
N MET A 643 -19.73 -14.76 13.20
CA MET A 643 -18.64 -13.89 13.66
C MET A 643 -19.21 -12.58 14.22
N PRO A 644 -19.18 -12.35 15.55
CA PRO A 644 -19.77 -11.18 16.19
C PRO A 644 -18.89 -9.93 16.01
N LEU A 645 -18.63 -9.55 14.75
CA LEU A 645 -17.76 -8.42 14.39
C LEU A 645 -18.49 -7.07 14.47
N ALA A 646 -19.82 -7.07 14.45
CA ALA A 646 -20.64 -5.86 14.45
C ALA A 646 -21.99 -6.05 15.15
N PRO A 647 -22.61 -4.97 15.69
CA PRO A 647 -23.92 -5.02 16.32
C PRO A 647 -25.03 -5.53 15.39
N PHE A 648 -25.95 -6.32 15.92
CA PHE A 648 -27.01 -7.03 15.16
C PHE A 648 -27.85 -6.09 14.28
N THR A 649 -28.30 -4.97 14.84
CA THR A 649 -29.09 -3.93 14.15
C THR A 649 -28.33 -3.30 12.99
N LEU A 650 -27.05 -2.98 13.19
CA LEU A 650 -26.22 -2.31 12.20
C LEU A 650 -26.01 -3.18 10.96
N VAL A 651 -25.77 -4.49 11.16
CA VAL A 651 -25.66 -5.46 10.06
C VAL A 651 -26.96 -5.50 9.24
N ASN A 652 -28.12 -5.53 9.89
CA ASN A 652 -29.42 -5.58 9.21
C ASN A 652 -29.73 -4.32 8.40
N LEU A 653 -29.45 -3.14 8.96
CA LEU A 653 -29.61 -1.86 8.28
C LEU A 653 -28.77 -1.80 7.00
N VAL A 654 -27.54 -2.27 7.08
CA VAL A 654 -26.56 -2.19 5.98
C VAL A 654 -26.89 -3.19 4.89
N VAL A 655 -27.26 -4.40 5.29
CA VAL A 655 -27.71 -5.43 4.36
C VAL A 655 -28.99 -4.98 3.64
N GLY A 656 -29.91 -4.32 4.34
CA GLY A 656 -31.11 -3.69 3.76
C GLY A 656 -30.82 -2.62 2.71
N ALA A 657 -29.74 -1.86 2.90
CA ALA A 657 -29.28 -0.84 1.95
C ALA A 657 -28.41 -1.41 0.80
N SER A 658 -28.06 -2.70 0.85
CA SER A 658 -27.19 -3.39 -0.11
C SER A 658 -27.98 -4.07 -1.25
N ARG A 659 -27.31 -4.87 -2.09
CA ARG A 659 -27.94 -5.67 -3.17
C ARG A 659 -28.44 -7.06 -2.72
N ILE A 660 -28.28 -7.43 -1.45
CA ILE A 660 -28.69 -8.75 -0.95
C ILE A 660 -30.21 -8.82 -0.86
N ARG A 661 -30.80 -9.93 -1.34
CA ARG A 661 -32.25 -10.16 -1.29
C ARG A 661 -32.66 -10.48 0.15
N LEU A 662 -33.84 -10.01 0.58
CA LEU A 662 -34.39 -10.29 1.91
C LEU A 662 -34.37 -11.79 2.26
N ARG A 663 -34.65 -12.66 1.28
CA ARG A 663 -34.62 -14.13 1.45
C ARG A 663 -33.24 -14.63 1.92
N ASP A 664 -32.16 -14.09 1.36
CA ASP A 664 -30.79 -14.53 1.63
C ASP A 664 -30.34 -14.00 3.00
N CYS A 665 -30.78 -12.78 3.35
CA CYS A 665 -30.60 -12.18 4.66
C CYS A 665 -31.30 -12.98 5.77
N LEU A 666 -32.55 -13.37 5.54
CA LEU A 666 -33.38 -14.09 6.50
C LEU A 666 -32.87 -15.52 6.71
N LEU A 667 -32.68 -16.28 5.63
CA LEU A 667 -32.13 -17.64 5.70
C LEU A 667 -30.72 -17.66 6.30
N GLY A 668 -29.87 -16.71 5.89
CA GLY A 668 -28.51 -16.62 6.42
C GLY A 668 -28.48 -16.25 7.91
N THR A 669 -29.44 -15.45 8.37
CA THR A 669 -29.58 -15.13 9.81
C THR A 669 -30.09 -16.32 10.61
N LEU A 670 -31.12 -17.03 10.13
CA LEU A 670 -31.62 -18.24 10.79
C LEU A 670 -30.52 -19.31 10.91
N ILE A 671 -29.82 -19.60 9.81
CA ILE A 671 -28.73 -20.58 9.79
C ILE A 671 -27.56 -20.12 10.66
N GLY A 672 -27.12 -18.86 10.53
CA GLY A 672 -25.95 -18.36 11.24
C GLY A 672 -26.15 -18.13 12.73
N MET A 673 -27.37 -17.83 13.19
CA MET A 673 -27.68 -17.65 14.61
C MET A 673 -28.00 -18.97 15.32
N SER A 674 -28.39 -20.01 14.58
CA SER A 674 -28.83 -21.30 15.16
C SER A 674 -27.77 -21.94 16.08
N PRO A 675 -26.48 -22.07 15.71
CA PRO A 675 -25.48 -22.66 16.60
C PRO A 675 -25.32 -21.88 17.92
N GLY A 676 -25.32 -20.55 17.87
CA GLY A 676 -25.19 -19.70 19.06
C GLY A 676 -26.41 -19.77 19.97
N ILE A 677 -27.62 -19.81 19.39
CA ILE A 677 -28.88 -19.95 20.15
C ILE A 677 -28.98 -21.34 20.80
N LEU A 678 -28.60 -22.40 20.09
CA LEU A 678 -28.57 -23.76 20.64
C LEU A 678 -27.55 -23.90 21.78
N VAL A 679 -26.38 -23.26 21.64
CA VAL A 679 -25.38 -23.18 22.71
C VAL A 679 -25.92 -22.43 23.93
N ALA A 680 -26.58 -21.29 23.73
CA ALA A 680 -27.20 -20.53 24.83
C ALA A 680 -28.32 -21.34 25.51
N ALA A 681 -29.15 -22.03 24.73
CA ALA A 681 -30.20 -22.92 25.24
C ALA A 681 -29.65 -24.06 26.08
N ALA A 682 -28.59 -24.72 25.61
CA ALA A 682 -27.91 -25.78 26.34
C ALA A 682 -27.19 -25.26 27.60
N LEU A 683 -26.62 -24.05 27.56
CA LEU A 683 -25.88 -23.46 28.67
C LEU A 683 -26.79 -23.08 29.84
N VAL A 684 -27.96 -22.50 29.56
CA VAL A 684 -28.94 -22.12 30.59
C VAL A 684 -29.44 -23.35 31.36
N ASP A 685 -29.73 -24.45 30.65
CA ASP A 685 -30.18 -25.70 31.24
C ASP A 685 -29.10 -26.33 32.13
N ARG A 686 -27.82 -26.22 31.72
CA ARG A 686 -26.67 -26.74 32.48
C ARG A 686 -26.29 -25.87 33.67
N VAL A 687 -26.45 -24.54 33.59
CA VAL A 687 -26.26 -23.62 34.71
C VAL A 687 -27.35 -23.80 35.76
N ALA A 688 -28.60 -24.00 35.35
CA ALA A 688 -29.71 -24.35 36.24
C ALA A 688 -29.48 -25.72 36.93
N ALA A 689 -28.95 -26.71 36.21
CA ALA A 689 -28.58 -28.02 36.77
C ALA A 689 -27.36 -27.95 37.72
N LEU A 690 -26.35 -27.11 37.41
CA LEU A 690 -25.16 -26.92 38.24
C LEU A 690 -25.49 -26.23 39.58
N ALA A 691 -26.48 -25.33 39.58
CA ALA A 691 -26.99 -24.67 40.78
C ALA A 691 -27.75 -25.64 41.71
N GLN A 692 -28.29 -26.74 41.17
CA GLN A 692 -29.00 -27.77 41.95
C GLN A 692 -28.08 -28.92 42.40
N ARG A 693 -27.10 -29.35 41.59
CA ARG A 693 -26.07 -30.34 41.95
C ARG A 693 -24.75 -30.14 41.18
N PRO A 694 -23.68 -29.63 41.81
CA PRO A 694 -22.39 -29.45 41.14
C PRO A 694 -21.67 -30.80 40.92
N SER A 695 -21.31 -31.13 39.68
CA SER A 695 -20.47 -32.30 39.36
C SER A 695 -19.30 -31.92 38.42
N GLY A 696 -18.16 -32.63 38.53
CA GLY A 696 -16.99 -32.39 37.68
C GLY A 696 -17.26 -32.62 36.18
N PHE A 697 -18.19 -33.51 35.85
CA PHE A 697 -18.63 -33.78 34.48
C PHE A 697 -19.39 -32.60 33.86
N THR A 698 -20.26 -31.94 34.65
CA THR A 698 -20.98 -30.74 34.20
C THR A 698 -20.05 -29.55 33.93
N ALA A 699 -18.95 -29.40 34.68
CA ALA A 699 -17.94 -28.37 34.43
C ALA A 699 -17.11 -28.65 33.16
N ALA A 700 -16.72 -29.91 32.93
CA ALA A 700 -16.00 -30.32 31.72
C ALA A 700 -16.86 -30.15 30.45
N LEU A 701 -18.16 -30.43 30.54
CA LEU A 701 -19.11 -30.24 29.44
C LEU A 701 -19.33 -28.75 29.12
N LEU A 702 -19.38 -27.88 30.15
CA LEU A 702 -19.48 -26.43 29.98
C LEU A 702 -18.24 -25.85 29.25
N ALA A 703 -17.05 -26.35 29.60
CA ALA A 703 -15.81 -26.01 28.92
C ALA A 703 -15.81 -26.48 27.46
N ALA A 704 -16.34 -27.67 27.17
CA ALA A 704 -16.48 -28.17 25.80
C ALA A 704 -17.45 -27.30 24.98
N VAL A 705 -18.58 -26.87 25.54
CA VAL A 705 -19.56 -25.99 24.86
C VAL A 705 -19.00 -24.60 24.57
N LEU A 706 -18.06 -24.10 25.38
CA LEU A 706 -17.36 -22.82 25.12
C LEU A 706 -16.22 -22.95 24.09
N VAL A 707 -15.59 -24.12 24.00
CA VAL A 707 -14.43 -24.37 23.13
C VAL A 707 -14.84 -24.87 21.74
N LEU A 708 -15.90 -25.68 21.64
CA LEU A 708 -16.35 -26.30 20.38
C LEU A 708 -16.84 -25.30 19.32
N PRO A 709 -17.52 -24.18 19.63
CA PRO A 709 -17.84 -23.15 18.63
C PRO A 709 -16.59 -22.46 18.09
N GLY A 710 -15.57 -22.25 18.93
CA GLY A 710 -14.26 -21.74 18.51
C GLY A 710 -13.56 -22.69 17.54
N ILE A 711 -13.66 -24.00 17.78
CA ILE A 711 -13.16 -25.05 16.86
C ILE A 711 -14.01 -25.12 15.58
N GLY A 712 -15.34 -25.00 15.70
CA GLY A 712 -16.29 -24.99 14.59
C GLY A 712 -16.10 -23.82 13.63
N VAL A 713 -15.76 -22.63 14.14
CA VAL A 713 -15.41 -21.45 13.32
C VAL A 713 -14.08 -21.65 12.59
N VAL A 714 -13.11 -22.32 13.21
CA VAL A 714 -11.83 -22.70 12.56
C VAL A 714 -12.05 -23.75 11.47
N VAL A 715 -12.95 -24.71 11.69
CA VAL A 715 -13.29 -25.76 10.72
C VAL A 715 -14.20 -25.24 9.58
N LEU A 716 -15.13 -24.33 9.87
CA LEU A 716 -15.98 -23.70 8.85
C LEU A 716 -15.20 -22.70 8.00
N ARG A 717 -14.25 -21.95 8.58
CA ARG A 717 -13.26 -21.18 7.81
C ARG A 717 -12.42 -22.06 6.88
N ARG A 718 -12.11 -23.30 7.28
CA ARG A 718 -11.44 -24.28 6.41
C ARG A 718 -12.33 -24.82 5.29
N ARG A 719 -13.65 -24.87 5.46
CA ARG A 719 -14.60 -25.34 4.43
C ARG A 719 -15.13 -24.24 3.51
N MET A 720 -15.14 -22.99 3.97
CA MET A 720 -15.67 -21.85 3.21
C MET A 720 -14.64 -21.10 2.38
N GLY A 721 -13.35 -21.41 2.53
CA GLY A 721 -12.32 -21.03 1.56
C GLY A 721 -12.36 -21.84 0.26
N GLY A 722 -13.34 -22.74 0.10
CA GLY A 722 -13.42 -23.71 -1.00
C GLY A 722 -14.70 -23.68 -1.85
N ALA A 723 -15.49 -22.59 -1.83
CA ALA A 723 -16.67 -22.48 -2.71
C ALA A 723 -16.85 -21.06 -3.23
N GLY A 724 -16.55 -20.86 -4.51
CA GLY A 724 -16.80 -19.62 -5.24
C GLY A 724 -16.05 -19.56 -6.56
N ASP A 725 -16.32 -20.51 -7.46
CA ASP A 725 -16.38 -20.27 -8.90
C ASP A 725 -17.01 -21.50 -9.57
N ASP A 726 -18.34 -21.50 -9.60
CA ASP A 726 -19.13 -22.20 -10.62
C ASP A 726 -20.56 -21.63 -10.55
N ASP A 727 -20.89 -20.74 -11.50
CA ASP A 727 -22.19 -20.74 -12.16
C ASP A 727 -22.12 -19.89 -13.44
N GLY A 728 -21.77 -20.57 -14.53
CA GLY A 728 -21.81 -20.06 -15.90
C GLY A 728 -22.27 -21.15 -16.88
N ALA A 729 -23.24 -21.99 -16.51
CA ALA A 729 -23.79 -23.00 -17.41
C ALA A 729 -25.23 -23.41 -17.06
N ALA A 730 -26.23 -22.61 -17.49
CA ALA A 730 -27.59 -23.11 -17.73
C ALA A 730 -28.43 -22.12 -18.55
N THR A 731 -28.16 -22.00 -19.85
CA THR A 731 -29.18 -21.75 -20.90
C THR A 731 -28.54 -21.91 -22.28
N ARG A 732 -28.39 -23.16 -22.75
CA ARG A 732 -28.30 -23.48 -24.17
C ARG A 732 -28.97 -24.83 -24.42
N ALA A 733 -30.27 -24.76 -24.69
CA ALA A 733 -30.97 -25.79 -25.45
C ALA A 733 -32.04 -25.07 -26.28
N GLY A 734 -31.97 -25.20 -27.60
CA GLY A 734 -33.00 -24.71 -28.51
C GLY A 734 -32.49 -23.74 -29.58
N ALA A 735 -32.16 -24.30 -30.75
CA ALA A 735 -32.53 -23.83 -32.09
C ALA A 735 -31.37 -23.92 -33.09
N ARG A 736 -31.49 -24.93 -33.97
CA ARG A 736 -30.75 -25.07 -35.23
C ARG A 736 -31.48 -24.28 -36.34
N HIS A 737 -30.69 -23.79 -37.31
CA HIS A 737 -31.03 -23.49 -38.72
C HIS A 737 -31.99 -22.32 -39.02
N ALA A 738 -31.51 -21.28 -39.73
CA ALA A 738 -31.54 -21.18 -41.21
C ALA A 738 -31.16 -19.74 -41.67
N THR A 739 -30.30 -19.65 -42.72
CA THR A 739 -30.26 -18.69 -43.86
C THR A 739 -30.54 -17.19 -43.65
N ASP A 740 -29.94 -16.20 -44.32
CA ASP A 740 -28.90 -16.02 -45.34
C ASP A 740 -28.81 -14.48 -45.58
N THR A 741 -27.72 -14.04 -46.22
CA THR A 741 -27.51 -12.77 -46.97
C THR A 741 -27.04 -11.47 -46.28
N MET A 742 -25.76 -11.21 -46.54
CA MET A 742 -25.17 -9.97 -47.09
C MET A 742 -25.31 -8.62 -46.36
N ARG A 743 -24.21 -8.21 -45.71
CA ARG A 743 -23.39 -7.04 -46.14
C ARG A 743 -22.12 -6.92 -45.28
N ALA A 744 -20.97 -6.84 -45.94
CA ALA A 744 -19.69 -6.31 -45.44
C ALA A 744 -19.12 -5.40 -46.54
N PRO A 745 -18.08 -4.55 -46.33
CA PRO A 745 -17.20 -4.44 -45.15
C PRO A 745 -16.81 -2.99 -44.75
N VAL A 746 -16.19 -2.82 -43.57
CA VAL A 746 -15.08 -1.84 -43.39
C VAL A 746 -14.01 -2.50 -42.53
N ARG A 747 -12.82 -2.68 -43.13
CA ARG A 747 -11.59 -3.14 -42.49
C ARG A 747 -10.91 -1.98 -41.76
N CYS A 748 -10.49 -2.21 -40.51
CA CYS A 748 -9.29 -1.59 -39.95
C CYS A 748 -8.35 -2.72 -39.52
N ASP A 749 -7.10 -2.65 -39.99
CA ASP A 749 -6.09 -3.70 -39.97
C ASP A 749 -5.73 -4.20 -38.56
N ALA A 750 -6.09 -5.44 -38.26
CA ALA A 750 -5.31 -6.26 -37.34
C ALA A 750 -4.26 -7.02 -38.18
N ARG A 751 -3.02 -6.55 -38.17
CA ARG A 751 -1.90 -7.32 -38.73
C ARG A 751 -1.71 -8.60 -37.88
N PRO A 752 -1.50 -9.78 -38.48
CA PRO A 752 -1.36 -11.03 -37.72
C PRO A 752 -0.05 -11.04 -36.93
N GLU A 753 -0.13 -11.25 -35.61
CA GLU A 753 1.02 -11.65 -34.80
C GLU A 753 1.56 -12.99 -35.33
N ALA A 754 2.84 -13.03 -35.70
CA ALA A 754 3.49 -14.24 -36.18
C ALA A 754 3.79 -15.21 -35.01
N VAL A 755 3.43 -16.46 -35.23
CA VAL A 755 3.29 -17.60 -34.30
C VAL A 755 4.58 -18.02 -33.56
N SER A 756 4.44 -18.47 -32.31
CA SER A 756 5.44 -19.23 -31.55
C SER A 756 4.92 -20.60 -31.11
N ARG A 757 5.81 -21.60 -31.10
CA ARG A 757 5.53 -22.97 -30.67
C ARG A 757 5.24 -23.00 -29.17
N GLU A 758 4.29 -23.82 -28.73
CA GLU A 758 3.95 -23.96 -27.30
C GLU A 758 4.70 -25.13 -26.67
N LEU A 759 5.18 -24.95 -25.43
CA LEU A 759 5.77 -26.01 -24.61
C LEU A 759 4.83 -26.39 -23.48
N THR A 760 4.66 -27.68 -23.21
CA THR A 760 3.87 -28.15 -22.07
C THR A 760 4.80 -28.64 -20.96
N LEU A 761 4.59 -28.16 -19.73
CA LEU A 761 5.34 -28.59 -18.54
C LEU A 761 4.39 -29.11 -17.47
N ALA A 762 4.89 -30.01 -16.62
CA ALA A 762 4.14 -30.49 -15.48
C ALA A 762 4.98 -30.63 -14.20
N SER A 763 4.36 -30.41 -13.05
CA SER A 763 4.88 -30.77 -11.73
C SER A 763 3.99 -31.85 -11.13
N TYR A 764 4.59 -32.89 -10.54
CA TYR A 764 3.83 -33.98 -9.95
C TYR A 764 4.58 -34.64 -8.77
N ASN A 765 4.04 -34.48 -7.57
CA ASN A 765 4.43 -35.29 -6.41
C ASN A 765 3.79 -36.69 -6.54
N VAL A 766 4.62 -37.73 -6.73
CA VAL A 766 4.17 -39.10 -7.01
C VAL A 766 4.06 -39.97 -5.77
N HIS A 767 4.39 -39.43 -4.59
CA HIS A 767 4.31 -40.11 -3.30
C HIS A 767 4.93 -41.51 -3.28
N GLY A 768 6.14 -41.65 -3.85
CA GLY A 768 6.83 -42.93 -3.98
C GLY A 768 6.08 -43.96 -4.83
N GLY A 769 5.15 -43.56 -5.70
CA GLY A 769 4.31 -44.48 -6.47
C GLY A 769 3.20 -45.14 -5.66
N VAL A 770 2.93 -44.69 -4.43
CA VAL A 770 1.88 -45.22 -3.57
C VAL A 770 0.59 -44.43 -3.78
N GLY A 771 -0.44 -45.12 -4.26
CA GLY A 771 -1.75 -44.53 -4.53
C GLY A 771 -2.57 -44.21 -3.27
N THR A 772 -3.70 -43.52 -3.45
CA THR A 772 -4.65 -43.24 -2.34
C THR A 772 -5.36 -44.49 -1.80
N ASP A 773 -5.13 -45.65 -2.41
CA ASP A 773 -5.51 -46.98 -1.94
C ASP A 773 -4.40 -47.69 -1.13
N GLY A 774 -3.26 -47.01 -0.89
CA GLY A 774 -2.12 -47.52 -0.14
C GLY A 774 -1.28 -48.56 -0.89
N ARG A 775 -1.53 -48.77 -2.19
CA ARG A 775 -0.79 -49.74 -3.01
C ARG A 775 0.32 -49.05 -3.80
N HIS A 776 1.52 -49.61 -3.74
CA HIS A 776 2.64 -49.23 -4.59
C HIS A 776 2.42 -49.74 -6.01
N ALA A 777 2.20 -48.83 -6.96
CA ALA A 777 1.83 -49.13 -8.34
C ALA A 777 2.40 -48.08 -9.33
N PRO A 778 3.72 -48.09 -9.58
CA PRO A 778 4.41 -47.14 -10.48
C PRO A 778 3.82 -47.03 -11.88
N GLU A 779 3.23 -48.11 -12.41
CA GLU A 779 2.57 -48.15 -13.70
C GLU A 779 1.38 -47.18 -13.80
N ARG A 780 0.73 -46.87 -12.67
CA ARG A 780 -0.34 -45.87 -12.61
C ARG A 780 0.21 -44.47 -12.81
N VAL A 781 1.35 -44.17 -12.18
CA VAL A 781 2.05 -42.89 -12.38
C VAL A 781 2.49 -42.76 -13.84
N ALA A 782 3.01 -43.85 -14.43
CA ALA A 782 3.35 -43.90 -15.85
C ALA A 782 2.13 -43.62 -16.75
N GLY A 783 0.97 -44.20 -16.44
CA GLY A 783 -0.27 -43.93 -17.13
C GLY A 783 -0.70 -42.45 -17.03
N VAL A 784 -0.60 -41.85 -15.84
CA VAL A 784 -0.89 -40.42 -15.63
C VAL A 784 0.06 -39.52 -16.42
N LEU A 785 1.35 -39.86 -16.49
CA LEU A 785 2.30 -39.10 -17.32
C LEU A 785 1.95 -39.21 -18.82
N GLY A 786 1.48 -40.38 -19.27
CA GLY A 786 0.97 -40.57 -20.63
C GLY A 786 -0.31 -39.76 -20.91
N GLU A 787 -1.20 -39.60 -19.93
CA GLU A 787 -2.38 -38.74 -20.08
C GLU A 787 -2.05 -37.25 -20.16
N ILE A 788 -0.97 -36.81 -19.51
CA ILE A 788 -0.54 -35.39 -19.50
C ILE A 788 0.24 -35.04 -20.78
N ASP A 789 1.07 -35.95 -21.26
CA ASP A 789 1.91 -35.82 -22.46
C ASP A 789 2.81 -34.56 -22.49
N ALA A 790 3.25 -34.08 -21.31
CA ALA A 790 4.09 -32.88 -21.20
C ALA A 790 5.51 -33.07 -21.76
N ASP A 791 6.08 -31.99 -22.30
CA ASP A 791 7.45 -31.96 -22.83
C ASP A 791 8.50 -31.99 -21.72
N ILE A 792 8.16 -31.42 -20.56
CA ILE A 792 9.02 -31.39 -19.37
C ILE A 792 8.18 -31.73 -18.14
N VAL A 793 8.59 -32.70 -17.33
CA VAL A 793 7.91 -33.11 -16.11
C VAL A 793 8.89 -33.08 -14.93
N ALA A 794 8.59 -32.31 -13.89
CA ALA A 794 9.28 -32.39 -12.61
C ALA A 794 8.53 -33.33 -11.65
N LEU A 795 9.18 -34.42 -11.29
CA LEU A 795 8.69 -35.42 -10.34
C LEU A 795 9.28 -35.16 -8.96
N GLN A 796 8.45 -35.25 -7.92
CA GLN A 796 8.86 -35.22 -6.51
C GLN A 796 8.51 -36.57 -5.87
N GLU A 797 9.32 -37.00 -4.89
CA GLU A 797 9.14 -38.29 -4.19
C GLU A 797 9.26 -39.50 -5.11
N VAL A 798 10.24 -39.48 -6.03
CA VAL A 798 10.49 -40.58 -6.97
C VAL A 798 11.66 -41.46 -6.51
N GLU A 799 11.50 -42.76 -6.67
CA GLU A 799 12.58 -43.74 -6.49
C GLU A 799 13.47 -43.78 -7.74
N ALA A 800 14.71 -43.33 -7.59
CA ALA A 800 15.77 -43.37 -8.57
C ALA A 800 16.73 -44.51 -8.20
N SER A 801 16.77 -45.60 -8.97
CA SER A 801 17.75 -46.66 -8.76
C SER A 801 18.90 -46.52 -9.76
N ALA A 802 20.15 -46.54 -9.28
CA ALA A 802 21.35 -46.54 -10.12
C ALA A 802 21.54 -47.87 -10.90
N THR A 803 20.83 -48.95 -10.54
CA THR A 803 20.98 -50.28 -11.15
C THR A 803 20.01 -50.54 -12.30
N GLY A 804 19.27 -49.53 -12.76
CA GLY A 804 18.28 -49.66 -13.85
C GLY A 804 16.96 -50.32 -13.44
N VAL A 805 16.81 -50.76 -12.19
CA VAL A 805 15.61 -51.44 -11.65
C VAL A 805 14.89 -50.52 -10.66
N GLY A 806 14.34 -49.41 -11.14
CA GLY A 806 13.62 -48.45 -10.29
C GLY A 806 12.48 -47.73 -11.01
N MET A 807 11.56 -47.13 -10.25
CA MET A 807 10.40 -46.40 -10.77
C MET A 807 10.78 -45.41 -11.87
N LEU A 808 11.86 -44.64 -11.68
CA LEU A 808 12.31 -43.66 -12.67
C LEU A 808 12.74 -44.29 -14.02
N ALA A 809 13.37 -45.47 -13.99
CA ALA A 809 13.75 -46.20 -15.21
C ALA A 809 12.51 -46.73 -15.96
N GLN A 810 11.53 -47.26 -15.23
CA GLN A 810 10.23 -47.70 -15.79
C GLN A 810 9.42 -46.54 -16.38
N LEU A 811 9.55 -45.33 -15.82
CA LEU A 811 8.90 -44.13 -16.37
C LEU A 811 9.58 -43.63 -17.65
N ALA A 812 10.87 -43.91 -17.83
CA ALA A 812 11.67 -43.50 -18.99
C ALA A 812 11.56 -44.49 -20.17
N GLU A 813 11.43 -45.78 -19.88
CA GLU A 813 11.43 -46.86 -20.86
C GLU A 813 10.27 -46.73 -21.86
N GLY A 814 10.59 -46.70 -23.15
CA GLY A 814 9.61 -46.60 -24.25
C GLY A 814 9.08 -45.20 -24.59
N ARG A 815 9.57 -44.11 -23.96
CA ARG A 815 9.06 -42.74 -24.17
C ARG A 815 9.97 -41.76 -24.91
N GLY A 816 11.23 -42.12 -25.20
CA GLY A 816 12.17 -41.23 -25.90
C GLY A 816 12.47 -39.92 -25.14
N MET A 817 12.40 -39.95 -23.81
CA MET A 817 12.65 -38.78 -22.94
C MET A 817 13.99 -38.93 -22.21
N HIS A 818 14.69 -37.81 -22.05
CA HIS A 818 15.85 -37.70 -21.17
C HIS A 818 15.40 -37.66 -19.71
N VAL A 819 16.17 -38.30 -18.84
CA VAL A 819 15.94 -38.33 -17.40
C VAL A 819 17.11 -37.70 -16.67
N ILE A 820 16.79 -36.77 -15.77
CA ILE A 820 17.74 -36.06 -14.92
C ILE A 820 17.39 -36.40 -13.46
N PRO A 821 18.04 -37.39 -12.84
CA PRO A 821 17.77 -37.77 -11.46
C PRO A 821 18.39 -36.76 -10.48
N GLY A 822 17.69 -36.42 -9.40
CA GLY A 822 18.19 -35.59 -8.30
C GLY A 822 17.86 -36.20 -6.94
N PRO A 823 18.52 -37.31 -6.57
CA PRO A 823 18.29 -37.97 -5.30
C PRO A 823 18.75 -37.08 -4.13
N THR A 824 17.99 -37.11 -3.04
CA THR A 824 18.29 -36.34 -1.82
C THR A 824 18.63 -37.24 -0.63
N LEU A 825 18.18 -38.50 -0.65
CA LEU A 825 18.49 -39.49 0.39
C LEU A 825 18.44 -40.91 -0.18
N THR A 826 19.15 -41.85 0.47
CA THR A 826 19.10 -43.28 0.13
C THR A 826 18.31 -44.02 1.21
N ARG A 827 17.25 -44.75 0.82
CA ARG A 827 16.39 -45.53 1.72
C ARG A 827 16.35 -46.98 1.27
N ALA A 828 16.72 -47.90 2.15
CA ALA A 828 16.74 -49.36 1.88
C ALA A 828 17.53 -49.75 0.60
N GLY A 829 18.63 -49.03 0.31
CA GLY A 829 19.47 -49.29 -0.87
C GLY A 829 18.97 -48.67 -2.19
N MET A 830 17.88 -47.89 -2.15
CA MET A 830 17.34 -47.15 -3.31
C MET A 830 17.47 -45.65 -3.08
N ASP A 831 17.81 -44.89 -4.11
CA ASP A 831 17.87 -43.43 -3.99
C ASP A 831 16.48 -42.82 -4.18
N PHE A 832 16.18 -41.81 -3.38
CA PHE A 832 14.88 -41.16 -3.34
C PHE A 832 15.06 -39.64 -3.41
N GLY A 833 14.26 -38.98 -4.24
CA GLY A 833 14.34 -37.53 -4.38
C GLY A 833 13.47 -36.97 -5.49
N ASN A 834 14.03 -36.04 -6.25
CA ASN A 834 13.37 -35.39 -7.38
C ASN A 834 13.89 -35.96 -8.70
N ALA A 835 13.14 -35.78 -9.78
CA ALA A 835 13.65 -36.01 -11.14
C ALA A 835 13.02 -35.04 -12.14
N ILE A 836 13.76 -34.70 -13.20
CA ILE A 836 13.20 -34.05 -14.39
C ILE A 836 13.17 -35.08 -15.53
N VAL A 837 12.01 -35.28 -16.13
CA VAL A 837 11.82 -36.12 -17.32
C VAL A 837 11.43 -35.21 -18.48
N THR A 838 12.19 -35.20 -19.57
CA THR A 838 12.04 -34.18 -20.63
C THR A 838 12.32 -34.72 -22.03
N ARG A 839 11.59 -34.26 -23.04
CA ARG A 839 11.90 -34.52 -24.47
C ARG A 839 13.04 -33.64 -24.99
N LEU A 840 13.40 -32.61 -24.23
CA LEU A 840 14.45 -31.66 -24.60
C LEU A 840 15.82 -32.14 -24.13
N ALA A 841 16.85 -31.94 -24.95
CA ALA A 841 18.21 -32.34 -24.64
C ALA A 841 18.77 -31.48 -23.48
N PRO A 842 19.27 -32.08 -22.39
CA PRO A 842 19.92 -31.34 -21.32
C PRO A 842 21.30 -30.83 -21.76
N VAL A 843 21.55 -29.54 -21.58
CA VAL A 843 22.82 -28.85 -21.90
C VAL A 843 23.70 -28.77 -20.66
N ALA A 844 23.11 -28.46 -19.51
CA ALA A 844 23.81 -28.37 -18.24
C ALA A 844 22.87 -28.78 -17.10
N VAL A 845 23.39 -29.49 -16.10
CA VAL A 845 22.63 -29.90 -14.92
C VAL A 845 23.45 -29.61 -13.68
N ARG A 846 22.81 -29.00 -12.68
CA ARG A 846 23.38 -28.73 -11.36
C ARG A 846 22.39 -29.17 -10.27
N HIS A 847 22.90 -29.83 -9.24
CA HIS A 847 22.12 -30.14 -8.04
C HIS A 847 22.38 -29.09 -6.95
N ILE A 848 21.31 -28.61 -6.33
CA ILE A 848 21.36 -27.63 -5.23
C ILE A 848 20.93 -28.34 -3.96
N ASP A 849 21.82 -28.39 -2.96
CA ASP A 849 21.51 -28.94 -1.64
C ASP A 849 20.71 -27.92 -0.81
N LEU A 850 19.49 -28.32 -0.43
CA LEU A 850 18.57 -27.56 0.40
C LEU A 850 18.39 -28.21 1.78
N SER A 851 19.31 -29.09 2.19
CA SER A 851 19.20 -29.81 3.46
C SER A 851 19.41 -28.89 4.66
N VAL A 852 18.56 -29.05 5.68
CA VAL A 852 18.63 -28.31 6.95
C VAL A 852 18.99 -29.31 8.07
N PRO A 853 19.98 -29.01 8.94
CA PRO A 853 20.38 -29.91 10.01
C PRO A 853 19.20 -30.36 10.89
N GLY A 854 19.11 -31.67 11.15
CA GLY A 854 18.03 -32.27 11.96
C GLY A 854 16.67 -32.38 11.24
N ARG A 855 16.64 -32.19 9.91
CA ARG A 855 15.45 -32.40 9.05
C ARG A 855 15.78 -33.40 7.95
N GLU A 856 14.75 -33.89 7.27
CA GLU A 856 14.92 -34.75 6.09
C GLU A 856 15.68 -33.99 5.00
N PRO A 857 16.70 -34.58 4.36
CA PRO A 857 17.43 -33.94 3.27
C PRO A 857 16.50 -33.54 2.11
N ARG A 858 16.68 -32.34 1.58
CA ARG A 858 15.91 -31.79 0.45
C ARG A 858 16.87 -31.16 -0.56
N GLY A 859 16.46 -31.05 -1.82
CA GLY A 859 17.28 -30.50 -2.89
C GLY A 859 16.47 -29.93 -4.04
N ALA A 860 17.15 -29.25 -4.95
CA ALA A 860 16.60 -28.81 -6.22
C ALA A 860 17.50 -29.24 -7.39
N ILE A 861 16.87 -29.56 -8.52
CA ILE A 861 17.56 -29.84 -9.79
C ILE A 861 17.47 -28.57 -10.62
N ASP A 862 18.60 -28.04 -11.06
CA ASP A 862 18.72 -26.86 -11.91
C ASP A 862 19.30 -27.28 -13.26
N ALA A 863 18.42 -27.43 -14.25
CA ALA A 863 18.76 -27.95 -15.57
C ALA A 863 18.53 -26.91 -16.67
N THR A 864 19.53 -26.71 -17.52
CA THR A 864 19.40 -25.93 -18.76
C THR A 864 19.10 -26.87 -19.90
N LEU A 865 17.97 -26.70 -20.57
CA LEU A 865 17.49 -27.55 -21.65
C LEU A 865 17.57 -26.81 -23.00
N ALA A 866 18.09 -27.47 -24.02
CA ALA A 866 18.09 -26.97 -25.39
C ALA A 866 16.75 -27.25 -26.06
N TRP A 867 16.19 -26.24 -26.73
CA TRP A 867 14.98 -26.39 -27.52
C TRP A 867 15.07 -25.52 -28.79
N HIS A 868 14.20 -25.78 -29.75
CA HIS A 868 14.12 -25.00 -30.98
C HIS A 868 12.81 -24.22 -31.03
N ASP A 869 12.89 -22.92 -31.35
CA ASP A 869 11.69 -22.11 -31.56
C ASP A 869 10.95 -22.48 -32.86
N ALA A 870 9.83 -21.77 -33.15
CA ALA A 870 9.03 -22.01 -34.35
C ALA A 870 9.79 -21.72 -35.66
N GLN A 871 10.96 -21.08 -35.59
CA GLN A 871 11.84 -20.76 -36.72
C GLN A 871 13.09 -21.66 -36.77
N GLY A 872 13.18 -22.67 -35.91
CA GLY A 872 14.32 -23.60 -35.86
C GLY A 872 15.57 -23.03 -35.19
N ARG A 873 15.48 -21.88 -34.48
CA ARG A 873 16.61 -21.32 -33.74
C ARG A 873 16.76 -22.03 -32.40
N GLU A 874 17.99 -22.40 -32.07
CA GLU A 874 18.33 -22.98 -30.77
C GLU A 874 18.15 -21.93 -29.66
N MET A 875 17.37 -22.27 -28.64
CA MET A 875 17.24 -21.49 -27.41
C MET A 875 17.46 -22.38 -26.19
N GLN A 876 17.83 -21.74 -25.08
CA GLN A 876 18.02 -22.41 -23.80
C GLN A 876 16.90 -22.02 -22.82
N LEU A 877 16.28 -23.03 -22.21
CA LEU A 877 15.30 -22.87 -21.15
C LEU A 877 15.88 -23.43 -19.85
N ARG A 878 15.96 -22.60 -18.81
CA ARG A 878 16.38 -23.05 -17.48
C ARG A 878 15.17 -23.57 -16.71
N VAL A 879 15.24 -24.79 -16.19
CA VAL A 879 14.18 -25.48 -15.48
C VAL A 879 14.69 -25.92 -14.12
N ILE A 880 14.01 -25.47 -13.07
CA ILE A 880 14.34 -25.78 -11.68
C ILE A 880 13.21 -26.59 -11.07
N ALA A 881 13.51 -27.82 -10.67
CA ALA A 881 12.58 -28.72 -9.98
C ALA A 881 12.93 -28.82 -8.50
N THR A 882 11.96 -28.65 -7.59
CA THR A 882 12.23 -28.71 -6.14
C THR A 882 11.13 -29.39 -5.34
N HIS A 883 11.46 -29.83 -4.13
CA HIS A 883 10.53 -30.32 -3.13
C HIS A 883 10.96 -29.79 -1.76
N LEU A 884 10.14 -28.96 -1.11
CA LEU A 884 10.49 -28.30 0.15
C LEU A 884 9.95 -29.06 1.37
N GLY A 885 10.55 -28.83 2.54
CA GLY A 885 10.18 -29.51 3.77
C GLY A 885 8.86 -29.06 4.41
N LEU A 886 8.37 -29.84 5.36
CA LEU A 886 7.08 -29.63 6.03
C LEU A 886 7.12 -28.56 7.13
N HIS A 887 8.31 -28.23 7.66
CA HIS A 887 8.41 -27.28 8.77
C HIS A 887 8.59 -25.83 8.30
N PRO A 888 7.83 -24.83 8.81
CA PRO A 888 7.92 -23.44 8.34
C PRO A 888 9.30 -22.78 8.51
N GLY A 889 10.08 -23.19 9.52
CA GLY A 889 11.46 -22.73 9.71
C GLY A 889 12.42 -23.29 8.66
N GLU A 890 12.22 -24.55 8.29
CA GLU A 890 13.02 -25.26 7.30
C GLU A 890 12.79 -24.69 5.90
N ARG A 891 11.53 -24.51 5.49
CA ARG A 891 11.19 -23.90 4.19
C ARG A 891 11.79 -22.53 3.97
N ARG A 892 11.89 -21.72 5.04
CA ARG A 892 12.51 -20.38 4.95
C ARG A 892 13.98 -20.48 4.57
N GLU A 893 14.72 -21.36 5.23
CA GLU A 893 16.13 -21.55 4.93
C GLU A 893 16.33 -22.15 3.53
N GLN A 894 15.48 -23.11 3.15
CA GLN A 894 15.50 -23.73 1.81
C GLN A 894 15.26 -22.72 0.69
N VAL A 895 14.23 -21.87 0.82
CA VAL A 895 13.94 -20.85 -0.20
C VAL A 895 15.03 -19.77 -0.23
N ARG A 896 15.65 -19.41 0.90
CA ARG A 896 16.77 -18.47 0.94
C ARG A 896 17.95 -18.99 0.10
N ARG A 897 18.37 -20.23 0.35
CA ARG A 897 19.46 -20.88 -0.41
C ARG A 897 19.14 -21.00 -1.90
N LEU A 898 17.91 -21.38 -2.24
CA LEU A 898 17.44 -21.46 -3.62
C LEU A 898 17.55 -20.10 -4.35
N LEU A 899 17.15 -19.01 -3.69
CA LEU A 899 17.22 -17.66 -4.26
C LEU A 899 18.65 -17.13 -4.38
N GLU A 900 19.54 -17.48 -3.44
CA GLU A 900 20.98 -17.14 -3.53
C GLU A 900 21.63 -17.79 -4.76
N CYS A 901 21.28 -19.05 -5.06
CA CYS A 901 21.74 -19.74 -6.27
C CYS A 901 21.18 -19.15 -7.57
N LEU A 902 20.06 -18.42 -7.49
CA LEU A 902 19.36 -17.79 -8.60
C LEU A 902 19.86 -16.35 -8.89
N ALA A 903 20.29 -15.60 -7.87
CA ALA A 903 20.71 -14.20 -8.00
C ALA A 903 22.00 -14.01 -8.82
N ASN A 904 22.85 -15.03 -8.90
CA ASN A 904 24.21 -14.93 -9.44
C ASN A 904 24.34 -15.31 -10.93
N GLN A 905 23.26 -15.31 -11.73
CA GLN A 905 23.31 -15.77 -13.14
C GLN A 905 22.53 -14.87 -14.13
N PRO A 906 22.99 -14.75 -15.39
CA PRO A 906 22.37 -13.88 -16.42
C PRO A 906 20.92 -14.28 -16.74
N ARG A 907 20.14 -13.30 -17.23
CA ARG A 907 18.66 -13.33 -17.43
C ARG A 907 18.19 -14.31 -18.53
N THR A 908 18.38 -15.61 -18.33
CA THR A 908 17.77 -16.66 -19.16
C THR A 908 16.32 -16.93 -18.75
N ALA A 909 15.49 -17.35 -19.69
CA ALA A 909 14.11 -17.76 -19.39
C ALA A 909 14.14 -18.90 -18.38
N THR A 910 13.57 -18.69 -17.20
CA THR A 910 13.67 -19.61 -16.06
C THR A 910 12.29 -20.06 -15.62
N VAL A 911 12.12 -21.37 -15.45
CA VAL A 911 10.93 -22.00 -14.86
C VAL A 911 11.31 -22.62 -13.53
N LEU A 912 10.56 -22.32 -12.47
CA LEU A 912 10.65 -23.01 -11.19
C LEU A 912 9.35 -23.80 -10.98
N LEU A 913 9.44 -25.09 -10.69
CA LEU A 913 8.28 -25.93 -10.43
C LEU A 913 8.54 -26.97 -9.34
N GLY A 914 7.48 -27.38 -8.64
CA GLY A 914 7.60 -28.37 -7.58
C GLY A 914 6.55 -28.24 -6.48
N ASP A 915 6.60 -29.19 -5.55
CA ASP A 915 5.85 -29.15 -4.29
C ASP A 915 6.60 -28.30 -3.26
N VAL A 916 6.03 -27.14 -2.92
CA VAL A 916 6.65 -26.22 -1.95
C VAL A 916 6.14 -26.41 -0.51
N ASN A 917 5.23 -27.35 -0.28
CA ASN A 917 4.68 -27.66 1.04
C ASN A 917 4.22 -26.42 1.86
N GLU A 918 3.75 -25.38 1.16
CA GLU A 918 3.34 -24.12 1.78
C GLU A 918 1.81 -23.98 1.79
N TRP A 919 1.26 -24.09 2.99
CA TRP A 919 -0.18 -24.21 3.23
C TRP A 919 -0.84 -22.83 3.33
N PHE A 920 -0.07 -21.80 3.69
CA PHE A 920 -0.57 -20.46 3.90
C PHE A 920 -0.23 -19.60 2.68
N LEU A 921 -1.25 -18.98 2.08
CA LEU A 921 -1.12 -18.04 0.95
C LEU A 921 -0.21 -16.81 1.24
N TRP A 922 0.29 -16.69 2.47
CA TRP A 922 0.99 -15.57 3.07
C TRP A 922 2.32 -16.00 3.73
N GLY A 923 2.81 -17.21 3.46
CA GLY A 923 4.09 -17.68 3.99
C GLY A 923 5.25 -16.79 3.54
N ARG A 924 6.21 -16.50 4.44
CA ARG A 924 7.47 -15.79 4.10
C ARG A 924 8.18 -16.38 2.87
N PRO A 925 8.33 -17.72 2.73
CA PRO A 925 9.00 -18.33 1.57
C PRO A 925 8.29 -18.02 0.25
N LEU A 926 6.95 -18.07 0.23
CA LEU A 926 6.16 -17.80 -0.97
C LEU A 926 6.26 -16.34 -1.42
N ARG A 927 6.33 -15.39 -0.47
CA ARG A 927 6.54 -13.97 -0.80
C ARG A 927 7.92 -13.70 -1.41
N TRP A 928 8.96 -14.40 -0.96
CA TRP A 928 10.30 -14.26 -1.52
C TRP A 928 10.36 -14.82 -2.95
N LEU A 929 9.76 -15.98 -3.19
CA LEU A 929 9.62 -16.54 -4.53
C LEU A 929 8.80 -15.62 -5.44
N HIS A 930 7.71 -15.00 -4.96
CA HIS A 930 6.90 -14.04 -5.72
C HIS A 930 7.59 -12.70 -6.02
N ARG A 931 8.70 -12.40 -5.35
CA ARG A 931 9.53 -11.23 -5.66
C ARG A 931 10.49 -11.51 -6.81
N TYR A 932 10.99 -12.75 -6.90
CA TYR A 932 11.90 -13.17 -7.95
C TYR A 932 11.17 -13.64 -9.22
N PHE A 933 10.06 -14.36 -9.04
CA PHE A 933 9.14 -14.79 -10.09
C PHE A 933 7.81 -14.04 -9.93
N GLU A 934 7.22 -13.51 -11.00
CA GLU A 934 5.90 -12.86 -10.89
C GLU A 934 4.80 -13.87 -10.44
N ARG A 935 3.72 -13.37 -9.81
CA ARG A 935 2.68 -14.20 -9.15
C ARG A 935 2.12 -15.33 -10.03
N ALA A 936 2.27 -16.58 -9.66
CA ALA A 936 1.67 -17.72 -10.38
C ALA A 936 0.17 -17.93 -10.03
N PRO A 937 -0.65 -18.49 -10.93
CA PRO A 937 -2.02 -18.91 -10.62
C PRO A 937 -2.08 -19.93 -9.47
N HIS A 938 -3.12 -19.84 -8.64
CA HIS A 938 -3.33 -20.73 -7.51
C HIS A 938 -4.27 -21.87 -7.90
N VAL A 939 -3.74 -23.07 -8.09
CA VAL A 939 -4.53 -24.25 -8.47
C VAL A 939 -4.37 -25.32 -7.40
N ALA A 940 -5.49 -25.76 -6.80
CA ALA A 940 -5.46 -26.80 -5.78
C ALA A 940 -5.18 -28.18 -6.40
N THR A 941 -4.19 -28.89 -5.87
CA THR A 941 -3.73 -30.21 -6.31
C THR A 941 -3.86 -31.28 -5.21
N PHE A 942 -3.94 -30.88 -3.94
CA PHE A 942 -3.98 -31.78 -2.78
C PHE A 942 -5.22 -31.54 -1.88
N PRO A 943 -5.84 -32.58 -1.28
CA PRO A 943 -5.66 -33.99 -1.59
C PRO A 943 -6.33 -34.36 -2.93
N SER A 944 -5.80 -35.34 -3.64
CA SER A 944 -6.17 -35.62 -5.04
C SER A 944 -7.65 -35.98 -5.25
N ARG A 945 -8.29 -36.61 -4.26
CA ARG A 945 -9.73 -36.91 -4.27
C ARG A 945 -10.61 -35.67 -4.16
N TRP A 946 -10.20 -34.68 -3.37
CA TRP A 946 -10.92 -33.44 -3.11
C TRP A 946 -9.92 -32.29 -3.00
N PRO A 947 -9.41 -31.76 -4.14
CA PRO A 947 -8.31 -30.80 -4.12
C PRO A 947 -8.73 -29.50 -3.42
N LEU A 948 -8.06 -29.16 -2.32
CA LEU A 948 -8.32 -27.99 -1.47
C LEU A 948 -7.09 -27.08 -1.31
N LEU A 949 -5.87 -27.62 -1.43
CA LEU A 949 -4.61 -26.96 -1.19
C LEU A 949 -3.75 -26.91 -2.47
N ALA A 950 -3.10 -25.76 -2.70
CA ALA A 950 -2.21 -25.50 -3.84
C ALA A 950 -0.74 -25.62 -3.39
N LEU A 951 -0.32 -26.85 -3.10
CA LEU A 951 1.03 -27.19 -2.63
C LEU A 951 2.03 -27.20 -3.79
N ASP A 952 1.63 -27.79 -4.93
CA ASP A 952 2.38 -27.77 -6.18
C ASP A 952 2.28 -26.41 -6.86
N ARG A 953 3.38 -25.93 -7.44
CA ARG A 953 3.43 -24.62 -8.11
C ARG A 953 4.35 -24.63 -9.32
N ILE A 954 4.07 -23.72 -10.26
CA ILE A 954 4.87 -23.47 -11.47
C ILE A 954 5.01 -21.95 -11.62
N TRP A 955 6.23 -21.46 -11.69
CA TRP A 955 6.59 -20.06 -11.87
C TRP A 955 7.49 -19.88 -13.09
N THR A 956 7.43 -18.71 -13.73
CA THR A 956 8.28 -18.36 -14.86
C THR A 956 8.85 -16.95 -14.73
N SER A 957 10.04 -16.75 -15.28
CA SER A 957 10.64 -15.42 -15.48
C SER A 957 11.21 -15.35 -16.90
N PRO A 958 10.74 -14.42 -17.76
CA PRO A 958 9.62 -13.48 -17.56
C PRO A 958 8.24 -14.17 -17.50
N ARG A 959 7.23 -13.50 -16.92
CA ARG A 959 5.83 -14.03 -16.82
C ARG A 959 5.13 -14.17 -18.16
N ALA A 960 5.47 -13.32 -19.13
CA ALA A 960 4.86 -13.31 -20.46
C ALA A 960 4.90 -14.68 -21.15
N HIS A 961 5.76 -15.58 -20.69
CA HIS A 961 5.85 -16.94 -21.18
C HIS A 961 4.79 -17.89 -20.62
N LEU A 962 4.12 -17.64 -19.50
CA LEU A 962 3.15 -18.56 -18.89
C LEU A 962 1.72 -18.27 -19.38
N ARG A 963 1.13 -19.17 -20.18
CA ARG A 963 -0.20 -19.01 -20.79
C ARG A 963 -1.32 -19.56 -19.93
N THR A 964 -1.26 -20.84 -19.61
CA THR A 964 -2.28 -21.56 -18.83
C THR A 964 -1.63 -22.40 -17.76
N VAL A 965 -2.27 -22.49 -16.59
CA VAL A 965 -1.92 -23.43 -15.52
C VAL A 965 -3.20 -24.13 -15.10
N ARG A 966 -3.21 -25.46 -15.12
CA ARG A 966 -4.38 -26.28 -14.76
C ARG A 966 -3.96 -27.52 -14.01
N ARG A 967 -4.85 -28.08 -13.20
CA ARG A 967 -4.67 -29.43 -12.65
C ARG A 967 -5.13 -30.48 -13.66
N HIS A 968 -4.45 -31.62 -13.71
CA HIS A 968 -4.90 -32.80 -14.42
C HIS A 968 -5.65 -33.74 -13.47
N ALA A 969 -6.96 -33.92 -13.65
CA ALA A 969 -7.84 -34.56 -12.67
C ALA A 969 -8.57 -35.79 -13.22
N SER A 970 -7.84 -36.77 -13.76
CA SER A 970 -8.40 -38.04 -14.26
C SER A 970 -8.73 -39.03 -13.12
N PRO A 971 -9.60 -40.03 -13.37
CA PRO A 971 -9.85 -41.11 -12.41
C PRO A 971 -8.58 -41.86 -12.00
N LEU A 972 -7.62 -41.99 -12.94
CA LEU A 972 -6.33 -42.60 -12.69
C LEU A 972 -5.47 -41.69 -11.80
N ALA A 973 -5.36 -40.39 -12.10
CA ALA A 973 -4.59 -39.42 -11.31
C ALA A 973 -5.07 -39.32 -9.86
N ARG A 974 -6.39 -39.35 -9.62
CA ARG A 974 -6.98 -39.35 -8.26
C ARG A 974 -6.67 -40.60 -7.43
N ARG A 975 -6.26 -41.68 -8.10
CA ARG A 975 -5.89 -42.95 -7.48
C ARG A 975 -4.39 -43.11 -7.37
N ALA A 976 -3.62 -42.60 -8.34
CA ALA A 976 -2.19 -42.82 -8.50
C ALA A 976 -1.32 -42.11 -7.45
N SER A 977 -1.75 -40.93 -6.97
CA SER A 977 -1.06 -40.16 -5.92
C SER A 977 -2.10 -39.42 -5.07
N ASP A 978 -1.71 -38.97 -3.88
CA ASP A 978 -2.47 -38.02 -3.06
C ASP A 978 -2.36 -36.57 -3.56
N HIS A 979 -1.50 -36.29 -4.54
CA HIS A 979 -1.46 -35.06 -5.32
C HIS A 979 -2.04 -35.26 -6.74
N LEU A 980 -2.61 -34.20 -7.32
CA LEU A 980 -2.92 -34.14 -8.75
C LEU A 980 -1.79 -33.41 -9.50
N PRO A 981 -1.41 -33.88 -10.70
CA PRO A 981 -0.42 -33.19 -11.52
C PRO A 981 -0.84 -31.76 -11.87
N MET A 982 0.09 -30.82 -11.73
CA MET A 982 -0.04 -29.44 -12.20
C MET A 982 0.54 -29.34 -13.60
N VAL A 983 -0.22 -28.87 -14.59
CA VAL A 983 0.18 -28.77 -16.00
C VAL A 983 0.13 -27.31 -16.44
N ALA A 984 1.18 -26.84 -17.09
CA ALA A 984 1.30 -25.50 -17.62
C ALA A 984 1.72 -25.48 -19.09
N THR A 985 1.31 -24.45 -19.83
CA THR A 985 1.73 -24.23 -21.22
C THR A 985 2.50 -22.92 -21.31
N LEU A 986 3.67 -22.96 -21.95
CA LEU A 986 4.52 -21.80 -22.21
C LEU A 986 4.45 -21.34 -23.65
N ARG A 987 4.39 -20.02 -23.86
CA ARG A 987 4.50 -19.35 -25.16
C ARG A 987 5.70 -18.42 -25.14
N THR A 988 6.76 -18.74 -25.88
CA THR A 988 7.91 -17.83 -25.99
C THR A 988 7.58 -16.74 -27.02
N THR A 989 7.88 -15.48 -26.74
CA THR A 989 7.86 -14.41 -27.74
C THR A 989 9.28 -13.91 -27.93
N ALA A 990 9.87 -14.11 -29.11
CA ALA A 990 11.14 -13.48 -29.43
C ALA A 990 10.92 -11.97 -29.61
N PRO A 991 11.76 -11.09 -29.02
CA PRO A 991 11.78 -9.68 -29.41
C PRO A 991 12.07 -9.58 -30.92
N ARG A 992 11.42 -8.66 -31.64
CA ARG A 992 11.87 -8.28 -32.99
C ARG A 992 13.28 -7.72 -32.87
N GLY A 993 14.26 -8.50 -33.31
CA GLY A 993 15.62 -8.00 -33.48
C GLY A 993 15.61 -6.87 -34.50
N SER A 994 16.26 -5.76 -34.16
CA SER A 994 16.79 -4.81 -35.12
C SER A 994 17.55 -5.59 -36.19
N VAL A 995 17.07 -5.53 -37.43
CA VAL A 995 17.83 -5.99 -38.59
C VAL A 995 19.03 -5.04 -38.72
N VAL A 996 20.15 -5.42 -38.14
CA VAL A 996 21.46 -4.96 -38.62
C VAL A 996 21.70 -5.80 -39.87
N HIS A 997 21.66 -5.15 -41.04
CA HIS A 997 22.16 -5.75 -42.27
C HIS A 997 23.67 -5.97 -42.13
N ALA A 998 24.08 -7.13 -41.62
CA ALA A 998 25.41 -7.65 -41.86
C ALA A 998 25.40 -8.25 -43.27
N ARG A 999 26.03 -7.54 -44.21
CA ARG A 999 26.41 -8.13 -45.50
C ARG A 999 27.31 -9.33 -45.20
N ALA A 1000 26.90 -10.47 -45.73
CA ALA A 1000 27.73 -11.65 -45.83
C ALA A 1000 28.82 -11.38 -46.87
N ASP A 1001 30.07 -11.30 -46.41
CA ASP A 1001 31.20 -11.71 -47.23
C ASP A 1001 31.80 -12.95 -46.55
N ALA A 1002 31.72 -14.04 -47.29
CA ALA A 1002 32.27 -15.33 -46.94
C ALA A 1002 33.80 -15.26 -46.95
N CYS A 1003 34.45 -15.88 -45.97
CA CYS A 1003 35.68 -16.60 -46.24
C CYS A 1003 35.83 -17.75 -45.24
N ALA A 1004 35.92 -18.96 -45.81
CA ALA A 1004 36.25 -20.20 -45.15
C ALA A 1004 37.60 -20.09 -44.42
N TRP A 1005 37.80 -20.85 -43.34
CA TRP A 1005 38.91 -21.79 -43.16
C TRP A 1005 38.60 -22.74 -42.00
N SER A 1006 39.08 -23.96 -42.18
CA SER A 1006 38.80 -25.23 -41.52
C SER A 1006 39.75 -25.55 -40.36
N ASP A 1007 39.18 -26.12 -39.29
CA ASP A 1007 39.76 -27.15 -38.38
C ASP A 1007 41.08 -26.83 -37.61
N PRO A 1008 41.52 -27.64 -36.62
CA PRO A 1008 41.65 -27.18 -35.23
C PRO A 1008 43.11 -27.26 -34.73
N ALA A 1009 43.29 -26.84 -33.47
CA ALA A 1009 44.52 -27.01 -32.65
C ALA A 1009 45.67 -26.03 -32.90
N THR A 1010 45.76 -25.01 -32.04
CA THR A 1010 47.02 -24.71 -31.32
C THR A 1010 46.73 -23.78 -30.13
N ALA A 1011 47.25 -24.15 -28.97
CA ALA A 1011 47.26 -23.36 -27.75
C ALA A 1011 48.25 -22.19 -27.85
N MET A 1012 47.92 -21.02 -27.27
CA MET A 1012 48.79 -19.96 -26.71
C MET A 1012 47.92 -18.71 -26.44
N SER A 1013 47.69 -18.27 -25.19
CA SER A 1013 48.52 -17.54 -24.20
C SER A 1013 48.00 -16.09 -24.02
N ASP A 1014 47.81 -15.67 -22.77
CA ASP A 1014 46.98 -14.55 -22.28
C ASP A 1014 47.35 -13.10 -22.68
N ASP A 1015 48.30 -12.85 -23.58
CA ASP A 1015 48.81 -11.48 -23.83
C ASP A 1015 48.35 -10.84 -25.15
N ALA A 1016 47.45 -11.50 -25.89
CA ALA A 1016 46.88 -10.96 -27.13
C ALA A 1016 45.51 -10.25 -26.94
N PHE A 1017 44.89 -10.36 -25.76
CA PHE A 1017 43.55 -9.79 -25.48
C PHE A 1017 43.58 -8.26 -25.26
N VAL A 1018 44.76 -7.67 -25.02
CA VAL A 1018 44.89 -6.26 -24.62
C VAL A 1018 45.10 -5.30 -25.81
N ARG A 1019 45.33 -5.80 -27.04
CA ARG A 1019 45.50 -4.92 -28.22
C ARG A 1019 44.28 -4.77 -29.14
N VAL A 1020 43.27 -5.63 -29.04
CA VAL A 1020 42.08 -5.54 -29.91
C VAL A 1020 41.01 -4.57 -29.35
N CYS A 1021 41.08 -4.19 -28.07
CA CYS A 1021 40.10 -3.28 -27.45
C CYS A 1021 40.42 -1.77 -27.57
N ARG A 1022 41.40 -1.33 -28.37
CA ARG A 1022 41.69 0.12 -28.55
C ARG A 1022 41.14 0.76 -29.83
N ASP A 1023 40.75 -0.01 -30.84
CA ASP A 1023 40.25 0.57 -32.10
C ASP A 1023 38.72 0.55 -32.26
N CYS A 1024 37.96 -0.10 -31.36
CA CYS A 1024 36.50 0.05 -31.31
C CYS A 1024 36.02 1.28 -30.53
N ALA A 1025 36.93 2.06 -29.92
CA ALA A 1025 36.60 3.28 -29.18
C ALA A 1025 36.84 4.58 -29.99
N ARG A 1026 37.01 4.50 -31.32
CA ARG A 1026 37.16 5.66 -32.22
C ARG A 1026 36.35 5.57 -33.52
N ARG A 1027 35.21 4.88 -33.53
CA ARG A 1027 34.21 4.98 -34.61
C ARG A 1027 32.80 5.06 -34.05
#